data_AF-A0A2J6QCX1-F1
#
_entry.id   AF-A0A2J6QCX1-F1
#
_cell.length_a   1.000
_cell.length_b   1.000
_cell.length_c   1.000
_cell.angle_alpha   90.00
_cell.angle_beta   90.00
_cell.angle_gamma   90.00
#
_symmetry.space_group_name_H-M   'P 1'
#
loop_
_entity.id
_entity.type
_entity.pdbx_description
1 polymer ?
#
loop_
_entity_poly.entity_id
_entity_poly.type
_entity_poly.pdbx_seq_one_letter_code
_entity_poly.pdbx_strand_id
1 'polypeptide(L)'
;MAAPAKQATIYVVDLGSTMGECHNGRTESDLDYGMRYVWDKIAITMAANLKGGNLGVIGFRTDETNNPLDDDEDYQNISVLRPLSNMDLEHLPELQSKITPSSTNAGDAISAIVLAVQLITEFTTLKSGKLGAFARKIVLLTDGQGMIDGQGIEQIASRINECGITLVVVGIDFDDKEFGFKEEDKSVVKRQNEALLRSLTELCGDNGIFATASEVIASLAIPDSKSTRPYATYEGRLTLGDPEKYEKTALYIDVKRYFNVQVAKPASAKIFVIKAPIASTQSSNTINNDAEMIDAPATENDLISVKSTRTYRANDPNAPGGRRDVDLELLARGYEYGSTAVPISESDENVTNFETKQSFSIIGFIPSDKYERFLNMGPSRITIAQVINDKARIAFSSLVHALFELESYAVARIVEKDGKAPQIVLLAPSIELDVEALIDVPLPFAEDVRVYRFPPLDRVITASGTTLKKHRYLPGDDLLGAMSDYVDSMDLSKAGRNEDGEPDEYMQIEDTYSPIIHRINQAIRHRAMYRNEPITPASEILTKWENPPEDLVSQSAGKLERLVAAAHLQKVPPKVKGTRGRRREAPKPLSGLDVESLLNQEKREKISPNNTIPEFKQILESPEDDNVVHDAAKQMANIIRTHITHSTGNFKYEEVKADMQVFRQYMIEFEEPEIWNDFIRDFKMRVVKEELGGDRRDFWQSLKRLNLGLIDKNVLEISDVTEKDANEFYVLSSNLPTRNKSR
;
A
#
# COMPACT_ATOMS: atom_id res chain seq x y z
N MET A 1 14.16 23.45 14.38
CA MET A 1 14.31 23.23 15.85
C MET A 1 13.65 21.92 16.23
N ALA A 2 14.26 21.08 17.07
CA ALA A 2 13.62 19.83 17.49
C ALA A 2 12.44 20.13 18.42
N ALA A 3 11.27 19.55 18.15
CA ALA A 3 10.11 19.66 19.04
C ALA A 3 10.51 19.24 20.47
N PRO A 4 10.11 20.01 21.51
CA PRO A 4 10.49 19.70 22.88
C PRO A 4 9.94 18.34 23.29
N ALA A 5 10.78 17.53 23.95
CA ALA A 5 10.45 16.15 24.33
C ALA A 5 9.40 16.06 25.46
N LYS A 6 9.05 17.19 26.08
CA LYS A 6 8.02 17.29 27.13
C LYS A 6 6.99 18.34 26.75
N GLN A 7 5.74 18.06 27.06
CA GLN A 7 4.58 18.89 26.78
C GLN A 7 3.77 19.06 28.06
N ALA A 8 3.24 20.26 28.26
CA ALA A 8 2.28 20.56 29.29
C ALA A 8 1.13 21.30 28.62
N THR A 9 -0.07 20.73 28.66
CA THR A 9 -1.27 21.32 28.06
C THR A 9 -2.36 21.47 29.11
N ILE A 10 -2.95 22.65 29.24
CA ILE A 10 -4.13 22.89 30.07
C ILE A 10 -5.30 23.26 29.18
N TYR A 11 -6.41 22.55 29.33
CA TYR A 11 -7.69 22.91 28.71
C TYR A 11 -8.51 23.68 29.73
N VAL A 12 -8.88 24.91 29.38
CA VAL A 12 -9.77 25.78 30.14
C VAL A 12 -11.13 25.72 29.45
N VAL A 13 -12.12 25.12 30.11
CA VAL A 13 -13.43 24.81 29.52
C VAL A 13 -14.50 25.64 30.22
N ASP A 14 -15.30 26.36 29.44
CA ASP A 14 -16.49 27.05 29.91
C ASP A 14 -17.56 26.03 30.24
N LEU A 15 -17.99 26.00 31.50
CA LEU A 15 -19.06 25.14 31.98
C LEU A 15 -20.28 25.96 32.41
N GLY A 16 -20.42 27.20 31.95
CA GLY A 16 -21.58 28.03 32.27
C GLY A 16 -22.89 27.44 31.75
N SER A 17 -24.02 27.93 32.26
CA SER A 17 -25.34 27.41 31.87
C SER A 17 -25.62 27.60 30.37
N THR A 18 -25.06 28.65 29.77
CA THR A 18 -25.21 28.96 28.33
C THR A 18 -24.58 27.89 27.42
N MET A 19 -23.53 27.22 27.88
CA MET A 19 -22.88 26.13 27.15
C MET A 19 -23.78 24.88 27.04
N GLY A 20 -24.84 24.78 27.85
CA GLY A 20 -25.85 23.73 27.76
C GLY A 20 -26.92 23.97 26.67
N GLU A 21 -26.93 25.15 26.04
CA GLU A 21 -27.88 25.50 24.99
C GLU A 21 -27.42 24.93 23.63
N CYS A 22 -28.34 24.91 22.65
CA CYS A 22 -28.06 24.44 21.30
C CYS A 22 -28.27 25.59 20.31
N HIS A 23 -27.19 26.07 19.69
CA HIS A 23 -27.24 27.17 18.71
C HIS A 23 -27.06 26.70 17.27
N ASN A 24 -27.39 27.59 16.31
CA ASN A 24 -27.16 27.41 14.86
C ASN A 24 -27.72 26.11 14.25
N GLY A 25 -28.88 25.65 14.75
CA GLY A 25 -29.58 24.47 14.23
C GLY A 25 -28.97 23.13 14.64
N ARG A 26 -28.01 23.12 15.59
CA ARG A 26 -27.43 21.89 16.14
C ARG A 26 -28.41 21.18 17.07
N THR A 27 -28.30 19.86 17.12
CA THR A 27 -29.07 18.99 18.05
C THR A 27 -28.33 18.68 19.34
N GLU A 28 -27.02 18.92 19.36
CA GLU A 28 -26.14 18.76 20.52
C GLU A 28 -25.90 20.12 21.18
N SER A 29 -25.51 20.10 22.47
CA SER A 29 -25.16 21.33 23.20
C SER A 29 -23.89 21.96 22.68
N ASP A 30 -23.73 23.26 22.91
CA ASP A 30 -22.51 23.99 22.54
C ASP A 30 -21.27 23.45 23.26
N LEU A 31 -21.44 22.96 24.50
CA LEU A 31 -20.42 22.22 25.23
C LEU A 31 -20.01 20.94 24.50
N ASP A 32 -20.98 20.08 24.17
CA ASP A 32 -20.70 18.80 23.50
C ASP A 32 -20.03 19.02 22.13
N TYR A 33 -20.51 20.03 21.38
CA TYR A 33 -19.96 20.41 20.10
C TYR A 33 -18.48 20.83 20.23
N GLY A 34 -18.17 21.79 21.12
CA GLY A 34 -16.82 22.26 21.36
C GLY A 34 -15.89 21.19 21.93
N MET A 35 -16.42 20.34 22.81
CA MET A 35 -15.67 19.26 23.45
C MET A 35 -15.23 18.18 22.45
N ARG A 36 -15.79 18.08 21.24
CA ARG A 36 -15.26 17.20 20.19
C ARG A 36 -13.78 17.45 19.91
N TYR A 37 -13.40 18.72 19.80
CA TYR A 37 -12.01 19.11 19.61
C TYR A 37 -11.14 18.77 20.83
N VAL A 38 -11.61 19.12 22.03
CA VAL A 38 -10.87 18.87 23.28
C VAL A 38 -10.68 17.37 23.51
N TRP A 39 -11.72 16.56 23.34
CA TRP A 39 -11.67 15.11 23.49
C TRP A 39 -10.75 14.45 22.47
N ASP A 40 -10.78 14.89 21.21
CA ASP A 40 -9.88 14.35 20.21
C ASP A 40 -8.41 14.68 20.51
N LYS A 41 -8.11 15.92 20.93
CA LYS A 41 -6.75 16.30 21.34
C LYS A 41 -6.30 15.57 22.61
N ILE A 42 -7.17 15.37 23.61
CA ILE A 42 -6.91 14.49 24.75
C ILE A 42 -6.59 13.06 24.27
N ALA A 43 -7.38 12.50 23.34
CA ALA A 43 -7.18 11.16 22.81
C ALA A 43 -5.83 11.02 22.09
N ILE A 44 -5.41 12.03 21.33
CA ILE A 44 -4.10 12.08 20.68
C ILE A 44 -2.98 12.05 21.72
N THR A 45 -3.06 12.88 22.76
CA THR A 45 -2.06 12.92 23.83
C THR A 45 -1.96 11.58 24.57
N MET A 46 -3.11 10.96 24.88
CA MET A 46 -3.17 9.64 25.52
C MET A 46 -2.58 8.55 24.62
N ALA A 47 -2.95 8.53 23.34
CA ALA A 47 -2.46 7.54 22.38
C ALA A 47 -0.95 7.66 22.12
N ALA A 48 -0.39 8.87 22.22
CA ALA A 48 1.04 9.10 22.12
C ALA A 48 1.82 8.48 23.30
N ASN A 49 1.17 8.32 24.47
CA ASN A 49 1.70 7.76 25.71
C ASN A 49 3.14 8.24 26.02
N LEU A 50 3.36 9.54 25.85
CA LEU A 50 4.66 10.16 26.11
C LEU A 50 4.80 10.34 27.62
N LYS A 51 5.87 9.80 28.22
CA LYS A 51 6.18 9.99 29.65
C LYS A 51 6.27 11.47 30.08
N GLY A 52 6.41 12.39 29.12
CA GLY A 52 6.44 13.83 29.34
C GLY A 52 5.23 14.58 28.77
N GLY A 53 4.15 13.90 28.38
CA GLY A 53 2.92 14.52 27.84
C GLY A 53 1.89 14.72 28.96
N ASN A 54 1.97 15.87 29.63
CA ASN A 54 1.11 16.19 30.77
C ASN A 54 -0.09 17.01 30.34
N LEU A 55 -1.25 16.68 30.89
CA LEU A 55 -2.53 17.29 30.58
C LEU A 55 -3.28 17.66 31.86
N GLY A 56 -3.81 18.87 31.90
CA GLY A 56 -4.70 19.37 32.95
C GLY A 56 -5.99 19.91 32.35
N VAL A 57 -7.05 19.94 33.17
CA VAL A 57 -8.35 20.51 32.77
C VAL A 57 -8.85 21.40 33.90
N ILE A 58 -9.21 22.63 33.54
CA ILE A 58 -9.81 23.63 34.40
C ILE A 58 -11.19 23.94 33.84
N GLY A 59 -12.22 23.86 34.67
CA GLY A 59 -13.55 24.37 34.37
C GLY A 59 -13.70 25.77 34.95
N PHE A 60 -14.28 26.69 34.20
CA PHE A 60 -14.72 27.98 34.73
C PHE A 60 -16.22 28.14 34.53
N ARG A 61 -16.84 28.98 35.37
CA ARG A 61 -18.29 29.01 35.60
C ARG A 61 -18.86 27.69 36.11
N THR A 62 -18.11 27.06 37.01
CA THR A 62 -18.56 25.85 37.70
C THR A 62 -19.47 26.20 38.87
N ASP A 63 -20.43 25.33 39.19
CA ASP A 63 -21.31 25.50 40.37
C ASP A 63 -20.51 25.54 41.69
N GLU A 64 -19.36 24.85 41.73
CA GLU A 64 -18.42 24.82 42.85
C GLU A 64 -17.15 25.65 42.54
N THR A 65 -16.44 26.10 43.57
CA THR A 65 -15.08 26.64 43.45
C THR A 65 -14.09 25.62 44.02
N ASN A 66 -13.10 25.22 43.23
CA ASN A 66 -12.05 24.30 43.69
C ASN A 66 -10.74 24.58 42.96
N ASN A 67 -9.99 25.56 43.43
CA ASN A 67 -8.70 25.92 42.87
C ASN A 67 -7.76 26.47 43.96
N PRO A 68 -6.43 26.49 43.74
CA PRO A 68 -5.47 26.97 44.74
C PRO A 68 -5.57 28.45 45.14
N LEU A 69 -6.40 29.24 44.47
CA LEU A 69 -6.61 30.67 44.72
C LEU A 69 -8.06 30.96 45.16
N ASP A 70 -8.78 29.95 45.66
CA ASP A 70 -10.19 30.03 46.04
C ASP A 70 -10.51 30.97 47.21
N ASP A 71 -9.48 31.42 47.94
CA ASP A 71 -9.57 32.47 48.96
C ASP A 71 -9.84 33.88 48.36
N ASP A 72 -9.56 34.09 47.08
CA ASP A 72 -9.70 35.39 46.40
C ASP A 72 -11.02 35.45 45.61
N GLU A 73 -11.70 36.61 45.67
CA GLU A 73 -13.05 36.76 45.10
C GLU A 73 -13.04 36.64 43.56
N ASP A 74 -11.92 37.00 42.93
CA ASP A 74 -11.74 36.97 41.48
C ASP A 74 -11.63 35.54 40.90
N TYR A 75 -11.42 34.53 41.75
CA TYR A 75 -11.24 33.12 41.35
C TYR A 75 -12.40 32.20 41.78
N GLN A 76 -13.55 32.78 42.12
CA GLN A 76 -14.77 32.02 42.38
C GLN A 76 -15.35 31.39 41.10
N ASN A 77 -16.06 30.27 41.27
CA ASN A 77 -16.66 29.48 40.17
C ASN A 77 -15.62 28.96 39.17
N ILE A 78 -14.40 28.72 39.62
CA ILE A 78 -13.33 28.09 38.85
C ILE A 78 -12.87 26.83 39.59
N SER A 79 -12.83 25.71 38.86
CA SER A 79 -12.47 24.41 39.41
C SER A 79 -11.40 23.70 38.58
N VAL A 80 -10.34 23.23 39.25
CA VAL A 80 -9.35 22.34 38.64
C VAL A 80 -9.94 20.93 38.58
N LEU A 81 -10.63 20.62 37.48
CA LEU A 81 -11.28 19.32 37.27
C LEU A 81 -10.27 18.16 37.24
N ARG A 82 -9.09 18.45 36.68
CA ARG A 82 -7.92 17.55 36.67
C ARG A 82 -6.62 18.34 36.79
N PRO A 83 -5.75 18.03 37.77
CA PRO A 83 -4.43 18.63 37.86
C PRO A 83 -3.51 18.17 36.73
N LEU A 84 -2.54 19.01 36.38
CA LEU A 84 -1.58 18.75 35.31
C LEU A 84 -0.74 17.49 35.62
N SER A 85 -1.00 16.42 34.88
CA SER A 85 -0.41 15.10 35.10
C SER A 85 -0.52 14.24 33.83
N ASN A 86 0.07 13.05 33.81
CA ASN A 86 -0.15 12.11 32.70
C ASN A 86 -1.63 11.68 32.65
N MET A 87 -2.17 11.47 31.45
CA MET A 87 -3.55 11.07 31.21
C MET A 87 -3.61 9.61 30.73
N ASP A 88 -4.13 8.73 31.56
CA ASP A 88 -4.44 7.33 31.21
C ASP A 88 -5.95 7.10 31.02
N LEU A 89 -6.31 6.03 30.32
CA LEU A 89 -7.70 5.65 30.00
C LEU A 89 -8.59 5.50 31.24
N GLU A 90 -8.02 5.10 32.37
CA GLU A 90 -8.75 4.88 33.63
C GLU A 90 -9.33 6.16 34.22
N HIS A 91 -8.70 7.31 33.94
CA HIS A 91 -9.16 8.58 34.47
C HIS A 91 -10.24 9.27 33.61
N LEU A 92 -10.47 8.74 32.40
CA LEU A 92 -11.36 9.34 31.42
C LEU A 92 -12.83 9.36 31.89
N PRO A 93 -13.39 8.30 32.53
CA PRO A 93 -14.75 8.34 33.05
C PRO A 93 -14.96 9.41 34.14
N GLU A 94 -13.97 9.59 35.03
CA GLU A 94 -14.04 10.61 36.08
C GLU A 94 -14.07 12.01 35.46
N LEU A 95 -13.17 12.29 34.51
CA LEU A 95 -13.12 13.58 33.83
C LEU A 95 -14.41 13.86 33.04
N GLN A 96 -14.92 12.87 32.31
CA GLN A 96 -16.20 12.99 31.58
C GLN A 96 -17.36 13.31 32.51
N SER A 97 -17.42 12.70 33.70
CA SER A 97 -18.48 12.98 34.68
C SER A 97 -18.46 14.39 35.26
N LYS A 98 -17.30 15.06 35.23
CA LYS A 98 -17.10 16.43 35.74
C LYS A 98 -17.35 17.51 34.68
N ILE A 99 -17.30 17.16 33.39
CA ILE A 99 -17.52 18.11 32.29
C ILE A 99 -19.00 18.07 31.93
N THR A 100 -19.78 18.86 32.65
CA THR A 100 -21.22 19.06 32.41
C THR A 100 -21.55 20.54 32.54
N PRO A 101 -22.58 21.04 31.83
CA PRO A 101 -23.03 22.42 32.02
C PRO A 101 -23.47 22.64 33.47
N SER A 102 -23.02 23.74 34.05
CA SER A 102 -23.36 24.18 35.40
C SER A 102 -24.63 25.02 35.40
N SER A 103 -25.21 25.27 36.57
CA SER A 103 -26.39 26.11 36.72
C SER A 103 -26.08 27.62 36.77
N THR A 104 -24.80 27.98 36.88
CA THR A 104 -24.33 29.36 37.02
C THR A 104 -23.76 29.94 35.73
N ASN A 105 -23.75 31.27 35.64
CA ASN A 105 -22.97 32.03 34.66
C ASN A 105 -21.92 32.94 35.34
N ALA A 106 -21.76 32.84 36.65
CA ALA A 106 -20.73 33.54 37.41
C ALA A 106 -19.40 32.81 37.23
N GLY A 107 -18.31 33.57 37.06
CA GLY A 107 -16.97 33.05 36.80
C GLY A 107 -16.36 33.70 35.56
N ASP A 108 -15.10 34.10 35.68
CA ASP A 108 -14.38 34.87 34.66
C ASP A 108 -13.39 34.00 33.87
N ALA A 109 -13.39 34.19 32.54
CA ALA A 109 -12.51 33.47 31.63
C ALA A 109 -11.05 33.94 31.76
N ILE A 110 -10.82 35.23 32.03
CA ILE A 110 -9.48 35.77 32.18
C ILE A 110 -8.84 35.28 33.47
N SER A 111 -9.57 35.29 34.60
CA SER A 111 -9.13 34.65 35.85
C SER A 111 -8.78 33.18 35.65
N ALA A 112 -9.56 32.44 34.87
CA ALA A 112 -9.27 31.03 34.55
C ALA A 112 -7.98 30.87 33.71
N ILE A 113 -7.72 31.78 32.76
CA ILE A 113 -6.45 31.82 32.02
C ILE A 113 -5.28 32.14 32.96
N VAL A 114 -5.44 33.10 33.87
CA VAL A 114 -4.39 33.47 34.85
C VAL A 114 -4.05 32.27 35.73
N LEU A 115 -5.07 31.57 36.24
CA LEU A 115 -4.89 30.33 37.00
C LEU A 115 -4.17 29.26 36.17
N ALA A 116 -4.55 29.08 34.90
CA ALA A 116 -3.87 28.14 33.99
C ALA A 116 -2.39 28.50 33.77
N VAL A 117 -2.08 29.80 33.58
CA VAL A 117 -0.72 30.32 33.45
C VAL A 117 0.09 30.05 34.71
N GLN A 118 -0.49 30.21 35.90
CA GLN A 118 0.18 29.88 37.15
C GLN A 118 0.49 28.38 37.25
N LEU A 119 -0.53 27.53 37.08
CA LEU A 119 -0.39 26.07 37.23
C LEU A 119 0.61 25.47 36.23
N ILE A 120 0.58 25.91 34.97
CA ILE A 120 1.51 25.42 33.95
C ILE A 120 2.94 25.91 34.22
N THR A 121 3.09 27.12 34.72
CA THR A 121 4.40 27.71 35.04
C THR A 121 5.02 26.99 36.24
N GLU A 122 4.26 26.77 37.30
CA GLU A 122 4.71 26.05 38.49
C GLU A 122 5.15 24.63 38.14
N PHE A 123 4.33 23.89 37.39
CA PHE A 123 4.64 22.52 36.99
C PHE A 123 5.89 22.40 36.12
N THR A 124 6.12 23.38 35.25
CA THR A 124 7.24 23.35 34.30
C THR A 124 8.48 24.07 34.80
N THR A 125 8.45 24.65 36.00
CA THR A 125 9.61 25.27 36.65
C THR A 125 10.47 24.20 37.31
N LEU A 126 11.77 24.20 37.00
CA LEU A 126 12.72 23.28 37.60
C LEU A 126 13.02 23.67 39.05
N LYS A 127 13.57 22.75 39.84
CA LYS A 127 14.06 23.03 41.21
C LYS A 127 15.08 24.20 41.28
N SER A 128 15.71 24.54 40.17
CA SER A 128 16.61 25.68 40.03
C SER A 128 15.91 27.04 39.88
N GLY A 129 14.57 27.08 39.85
CA GLY A 129 13.78 28.28 39.60
C GLY A 129 13.71 28.71 38.14
N LYS A 130 14.36 27.97 37.23
CA LYS A 130 14.32 28.23 35.78
C LYS A 130 13.24 27.40 35.11
N LEU A 131 12.60 27.96 34.09
CA LEU A 131 11.67 27.25 33.22
C LEU A 131 12.38 26.08 32.53
N GLY A 132 11.79 24.89 32.65
CA GLY A 132 12.26 23.69 31.94
C GLY A 132 11.96 23.75 30.44
N ALA A 133 12.63 22.88 29.67
CA ALA A 133 12.33 22.69 28.26
C ALA A 133 11.02 21.90 28.08
N PHE A 134 9.90 22.63 28.02
CA PHE A 134 8.55 22.13 27.76
C PHE A 134 7.90 22.95 26.64
N ALA A 135 7.14 22.31 25.77
CA ALA A 135 6.09 23.02 25.02
C ALA A 135 4.90 23.22 25.98
N ARG A 136 4.53 24.48 26.20
CA ARG A 136 3.43 24.87 27.07
C ARG A 136 2.28 25.35 26.21
N LYS A 137 1.08 24.81 26.45
CA LYS A 137 -0.11 25.18 25.69
C LYS A 137 -1.30 25.36 26.62
N ILE A 138 -2.06 26.42 26.43
CA ILE A 138 -3.35 26.65 27.08
C ILE A 138 -4.40 26.72 25.98
N VAL A 139 -5.50 25.99 26.13
CA VAL A 139 -6.62 25.98 25.20
C VAL A 139 -7.87 26.44 25.93
N LEU A 140 -8.39 27.62 25.61
CA LEU A 140 -9.68 28.11 26.11
C LEU A 140 -10.80 27.65 25.16
N LEU A 141 -11.84 27.04 25.69
CA LEU A 141 -13.09 26.74 24.99
C LEU A 141 -14.23 27.50 25.65
N THR A 142 -14.93 28.37 24.90
CA THR A 142 -16.04 29.19 25.43
C THR A 142 -17.04 29.57 24.34
N ASP A 143 -18.31 29.78 24.71
CA ASP A 143 -19.33 30.40 23.85
C ASP A 143 -19.27 31.94 23.83
N GLY A 144 -18.45 32.53 24.72
CA GLY A 144 -18.32 33.97 24.90
C GLY A 144 -19.58 34.67 25.41
N GLN A 145 -20.58 33.98 25.97
CA GLN A 145 -21.86 34.58 26.34
C GLN A 145 -21.87 35.21 27.75
N GLY A 146 -21.17 34.63 28.72
CA GLY A 146 -21.11 35.22 30.06
C GLY A 146 -20.12 36.38 30.15
N MET A 147 -20.17 37.14 31.24
CA MET A 147 -19.29 38.30 31.45
C MET A 147 -17.82 37.90 31.53
N ILE A 148 -16.94 38.72 30.94
CA ILE A 148 -15.49 38.57 31.00
C ILE A 148 -14.88 39.91 31.42
N ASP A 149 -14.00 39.92 32.43
CA ASP A 149 -13.27 41.13 32.81
C ASP A 149 -12.01 41.30 31.95
N GLY A 150 -11.92 42.43 31.24
CA GLY A 150 -10.79 42.77 30.37
C GLY A 150 -9.64 43.50 31.08
N GLN A 151 -9.71 43.71 32.38
CA GLN A 151 -8.64 44.38 33.11
C GLN A 151 -7.34 43.56 33.09
N GLY A 152 -6.22 44.22 32.76
CA GLY A 152 -4.89 43.61 32.84
C GLY A 152 -4.52 42.65 31.70
N ILE A 153 -5.31 42.56 30.61
CA ILE A 153 -5.02 41.67 29.46
C ILE A 153 -3.61 41.86 28.88
N GLU A 154 -3.07 43.08 28.87
CA GLU A 154 -1.71 43.38 28.40
C GLU A 154 -0.64 42.70 29.27
N GLN A 155 -0.83 42.72 30.59
CA GLN A 155 0.10 42.10 31.54
C GLN A 155 0.05 40.58 31.43
N ILE A 156 -1.15 40.02 31.22
CA ILE A 156 -1.39 38.59 31.02
C ILE A 156 -0.71 38.13 29.73
N ALA A 157 -0.89 38.85 28.62
CA ALA A 157 -0.23 38.55 27.35
C ALA A 157 1.30 38.60 27.48
N SER A 158 1.84 39.62 28.16
CA SER A 158 3.29 39.70 28.45
C SER A 158 3.76 38.47 29.22
N ARG A 159 2.99 38.02 30.22
CA ARG A 159 3.34 36.85 31.02
C ARG A 159 3.30 35.54 30.23
N ILE A 160 2.30 35.37 29.37
CA ILE A 160 2.17 34.24 28.45
C ILE A 160 3.40 34.15 27.53
N ASN A 161 3.80 35.29 26.95
CA ASN A 161 4.96 35.39 26.08
C ASN A 161 6.29 35.11 26.81
N GLU A 162 6.49 35.70 28.00
CA GLU A 162 7.67 35.45 28.85
C GLU A 162 7.83 33.97 29.21
N CYS A 163 6.72 33.27 29.45
CA CYS A 163 6.72 31.86 29.81
C CYS A 163 6.81 30.93 28.58
N GLY A 164 6.72 31.49 27.36
CA GLY A 164 6.66 30.72 26.11
C GLY A 164 5.45 29.79 26.08
N ILE A 165 4.28 30.29 26.47
CA ILE A 165 3.01 29.55 26.47
C ILE A 165 2.25 29.89 25.19
N THR A 166 1.83 28.87 24.44
CA THR A 166 0.90 29.06 23.32
C THR A 166 -0.53 29.11 23.85
N LEU A 167 -1.23 30.23 23.64
CA LEU A 167 -2.64 30.40 23.98
C LEU A 167 -3.50 30.15 22.73
N VAL A 168 -4.43 29.20 22.83
CA VAL A 168 -5.42 28.93 21.78
C VAL A 168 -6.81 29.23 22.32
N VAL A 169 -7.51 30.16 21.70
CA VAL A 169 -8.91 30.46 22.00
C VAL A 169 -9.78 29.80 20.94
N VAL A 170 -10.65 28.90 21.37
CA VAL A 170 -11.67 28.24 20.55
C VAL A 170 -13.02 28.77 20.97
N GLY A 171 -13.64 29.57 20.12
CA GLY A 171 -14.95 30.14 20.37
C GLY A 171 -16.08 29.37 19.69
N ILE A 172 -17.17 29.10 20.41
CA ILE A 172 -18.38 28.57 19.79
C ILE A 172 -19.05 29.67 18.96
N ASP A 173 -19.08 29.46 17.65
CA ASP A 173 -19.68 30.40 16.68
C ASP A 173 -19.09 31.81 16.70
N PHE A 174 -17.76 31.92 16.91
CA PHE A 174 -17.06 33.20 16.73
C PHE A 174 -16.92 33.53 15.25
N ASP A 175 -16.86 34.84 14.93
CA ASP A 175 -16.73 35.27 13.53
C ASP A 175 -15.33 34.98 13.01
N ASP A 176 -15.30 34.38 11.83
CA ASP A 176 -14.08 34.07 11.11
C ASP A 176 -14.28 34.40 9.63
N LYS A 177 -13.59 35.45 9.18
CA LYS A 177 -13.65 35.90 7.80
C LYS A 177 -12.91 34.96 6.86
N GLU A 178 -11.85 34.32 7.33
CA GLU A 178 -11.00 33.43 6.53
C GLU A 178 -11.70 32.09 6.32
N PHE A 179 -12.31 31.56 7.38
CA PHE A 179 -13.16 30.37 7.29
C PHE A 179 -14.54 30.64 6.67
N GLY A 180 -14.94 31.91 6.57
CA GLY A 180 -16.22 32.33 5.97
C GLY A 180 -17.43 32.12 6.87
N PHE A 181 -17.24 32.05 8.19
CA PHE A 181 -18.31 31.91 9.17
C PHE A 181 -18.60 33.25 9.86
N LYS A 182 -19.88 33.62 9.90
CA LYS A 182 -20.36 34.80 10.62
C LYS A 182 -21.67 34.49 11.30
N GLU A 183 -21.77 34.84 12.59
CA GLU A 183 -23.01 34.73 13.34
C GLU A 183 -23.84 36.01 13.18
N GLU A 184 -24.98 35.92 12.50
CA GLU A 184 -25.79 37.10 12.14
C GLU A 184 -26.48 37.75 13.36
N ASP A 185 -26.94 36.95 14.33
CA ASP A 185 -27.72 37.41 15.50
C ASP A 185 -26.90 37.45 16.82
N LYS A 186 -25.62 37.84 16.72
CA LYS A 186 -24.69 37.86 17.85
C LYS A 186 -25.07 38.85 18.95
N SER A 187 -25.11 38.38 20.19
CA SER A 187 -25.38 39.20 21.38
C SER A 187 -24.31 40.30 21.57
N VAL A 188 -24.68 41.41 22.22
CA VAL A 188 -23.74 42.52 22.47
C VAL A 188 -22.58 42.04 23.36
N VAL A 189 -22.88 41.20 24.35
CA VAL A 189 -21.90 40.62 25.27
C VAL A 189 -20.92 39.73 24.52
N LYS A 190 -21.42 38.79 23.70
CA LYS A 190 -20.57 37.91 22.88
C LYS A 190 -19.68 38.69 21.92
N ARG A 191 -20.18 39.74 21.29
CA ARG A 191 -19.38 40.61 20.42
C ARG A 191 -18.24 41.32 21.17
N GLN A 192 -18.49 41.80 22.38
CA GLN A 192 -17.47 42.45 23.21
C GLN A 192 -16.42 41.45 23.69
N ASN A 193 -16.86 40.29 24.17
CA ASN A 193 -15.99 39.21 24.63
C ASN A 193 -15.12 38.65 23.51
N GLU A 194 -15.69 38.46 22.32
CA GLU A 194 -14.94 38.03 21.14
C GLU A 194 -13.84 39.02 20.77
N ALA A 195 -14.16 40.32 20.74
CA ALA A 195 -13.17 41.37 20.46
C ALA A 195 -12.05 41.42 21.51
N LEU A 196 -12.40 41.22 22.79
CA LEU A 196 -11.44 41.17 23.90
C LEU A 196 -10.51 39.96 23.79
N LEU A 197 -11.06 38.76 23.59
CA LEU A 197 -10.28 37.53 23.45
C LEU A 197 -9.40 37.56 22.20
N ARG A 198 -9.89 38.14 21.09
CA ARG A 198 -9.10 38.37 19.88
C ARG A 198 -7.93 39.32 20.14
N SER A 199 -8.19 40.44 20.84
CA SER A 199 -7.12 41.36 21.24
C SER A 199 -6.08 40.69 22.13
N LEU A 200 -6.50 39.84 23.08
CA LEU A 200 -5.58 39.06 23.92
C LEU A 200 -4.68 38.13 23.09
N THR A 201 -5.25 37.41 22.11
CA THR A 201 -4.45 36.55 21.23
C THR A 201 -3.51 37.34 20.34
N GLU A 202 -3.91 38.49 19.81
CA GLU A 202 -3.05 39.37 19.02
C GLU A 202 -1.87 39.92 19.83
N LEU A 203 -2.11 40.27 21.10
CA LEU A 203 -1.05 40.69 22.04
C LEU A 203 -0.05 39.55 22.37
N CYS A 204 -0.45 38.29 22.18
CA CYS A 204 0.44 37.14 22.33
C CYS A 204 1.32 36.89 21.08
N GLY A 205 1.15 37.65 19.98
CA GLY A 205 1.93 37.50 18.75
C GLY A 205 1.89 36.06 18.22
N ASP A 206 3.07 35.51 17.88
CA ASP A 206 3.21 34.13 17.36
C ASP A 206 2.71 33.05 18.33
N ASN A 207 2.49 33.37 19.61
CA ASN A 207 1.98 32.44 20.61
C ASN A 207 0.45 32.46 20.75
N GLY A 208 -0.26 33.40 20.11
CA GLY A 208 -1.70 33.52 20.18
C GLY A 208 -2.39 32.92 18.95
N ILE A 209 -3.38 32.06 19.17
CA ILE A 209 -4.20 31.47 18.12
C ILE A 209 -5.66 31.70 18.49
N PHE A 210 -6.42 32.26 17.56
CA PHE A 210 -7.85 32.51 17.70
C PHE A 210 -8.57 31.76 16.59
N ALA A 211 -9.47 30.85 16.95
CA ALA A 211 -10.16 29.99 15.98
C ALA A 211 -11.63 29.80 16.37
N THR A 212 -12.47 29.57 15.37
CA THR A 212 -13.87 29.21 15.59
C THR A 212 -14.02 27.70 15.74
N ALA A 213 -14.99 27.25 16.55
CA ALA A 213 -15.19 25.83 16.83
C ALA A 213 -15.44 24.99 15.56
N SER A 214 -16.15 25.55 14.56
CA SER A 214 -16.40 24.89 13.28
C SER A 214 -15.14 24.60 12.47
N GLU A 215 -14.19 25.54 12.44
CA GLU A 215 -12.90 25.40 11.77
C GLU A 215 -12.05 24.32 12.45
N VAL A 216 -11.90 24.39 13.78
CA VAL A 216 -11.06 23.41 14.51
C VAL A 216 -11.65 22.01 14.49
N ILE A 217 -12.98 21.87 14.41
CA ILE A 217 -13.65 20.56 14.27
C ILE A 217 -13.48 20.03 12.84
N ALA A 218 -13.59 20.88 11.81
CA ALA A 218 -13.33 20.50 10.44
C ALA A 218 -11.88 20.03 10.25
N SER A 219 -10.91 20.71 10.89
CA SER A 219 -9.50 20.32 10.83
C SER A 219 -9.19 18.99 11.52
N LEU A 220 -10.06 18.45 12.40
CA LEU A 220 -9.88 17.09 12.97
C LEU A 220 -9.91 15.99 11.88
N ALA A 221 -10.57 16.27 10.75
CA ALA A 221 -10.59 15.37 9.61
C ALA A 221 -9.23 15.34 8.90
N ILE A 222 -8.48 16.44 8.94
CA ILE A 222 -7.17 16.60 8.32
C ILE A 222 -6.14 15.87 9.18
N PRO A 223 -5.41 14.88 8.63
CA PRO A 223 -4.49 14.12 9.43
C PRO A 223 -3.21 14.89 9.77
N ASP A 224 -2.85 14.91 11.05
CA ASP A 224 -1.59 15.51 11.51
C ASP A 224 -0.37 14.69 11.07
N SER A 225 0.60 15.32 10.41
CA SER A 225 1.89 14.70 10.10
C SER A 225 2.79 14.66 11.35
N LYS A 226 3.23 13.46 11.73
CA LYS A 226 4.06 13.31 12.93
C LYS A 226 5.49 13.74 12.63
N SER A 227 5.91 14.88 13.18
CA SER A 227 7.33 15.26 13.19
C SER A 227 8.11 14.33 14.14
N THR A 228 9.13 13.66 13.60
CA THR A 228 10.03 12.80 14.39
C THR A 228 11.42 13.42 14.46
N ARG A 229 12.07 13.32 15.63
CA ARG A 229 13.46 13.73 15.76
C ARG A 229 14.33 12.91 14.79
N PRO A 230 15.16 13.54 13.94
CA PRO A 230 15.97 12.81 12.98
C PRO A 230 16.98 11.92 13.70
N TYR A 231 17.16 10.71 13.17
CA TYR A 231 18.14 9.73 13.63
C TYR A 231 19.22 9.54 12.56
N ALA A 232 20.48 9.68 12.94
CA ALA A 232 21.60 9.46 12.04
C ALA A 232 21.76 7.95 11.77
N THR A 233 21.59 7.55 10.52
CA THR A 233 21.82 6.18 10.04
C THR A 233 23.31 5.87 9.90
N TYR A 234 24.11 6.90 9.62
CA TYR A 234 25.57 6.83 9.54
C TYR A 234 26.16 8.18 9.98
N GLU A 235 27.27 8.11 10.70
CA GLU A 235 28.11 9.26 11.06
C GLU A 235 29.56 8.84 10.88
N GLY A 236 30.30 9.54 10.02
CA GLY A 236 31.66 9.14 9.67
C GLY A 236 32.16 9.85 8.42
N ARG A 237 33.18 9.27 7.79
CA ARG A 237 33.82 9.84 6.60
C ARG A 237 33.21 9.32 5.31
N LEU A 238 32.92 10.21 4.37
CA LEU A 238 32.72 9.91 2.96
C LEU A 238 34.08 10.04 2.26
N THR A 239 34.60 8.94 1.71
CA THR A 239 35.94 8.94 1.09
C THR A 239 35.88 8.83 -0.43
N LEU A 240 36.86 9.41 -1.10
CA LEU A 240 37.20 9.13 -2.49
C LEU A 240 38.64 8.61 -2.51
N GLY A 241 38.79 7.31 -2.81
CA GLY A 241 40.01 6.57 -2.56
C GLY A 241 40.17 6.10 -1.11
N ASP A 242 41.37 5.65 -0.77
CA ASP A 242 41.73 5.13 0.55
C ASP A 242 42.68 6.11 1.28
N PRO A 243 42.18 6.88 2.27
CA PRO A 243 42.99 7.83 3.03
C PRO A 243 44.10 7.21 3.87
N GLU A 244 43.96 5.95 4.30
CA GLU A 244 44.98 5.27 5.11
C GLU A 244 46.17 4.87 4.23
N LYS A 245 45.90 4.48 2.98
CA LYS A 245 46.93 4.05 2.03
C LYS A 245 47.51 5.20 1.20
N TYR A 246 46.71 6.23 0.91
CA TYR A 246 47.04 7.29 -0.04
C TYR A 246 46.79 8.70 0.52
N GLU A 247 47.47 9.05 1.62
CA GLU A 247 47.31 10.30 2.37
C GLU A 247 47.31 11.58 1.50
N LYS A 248 48.07 11.62 0.40
CA LYS A 248 48.23 12.81 -0.45
C LYS A 248 47.22 12.93 -1.60
N THR A 249 46.57 11.84 -1.98
CA THR A 249 45.71 11.80 -3.18
C THR A 249 44.28 11.37 -2.89
N ALA A 250 44.04 10.68 -1.76
CA ALA A 250 42.70 10.37 -1.31
C ALA A 250 42.07 11.55 -0.59
N LEU A 251 40.76 11.69 -0.75
CA LEU A 251 39.95 12.72 -0.10
C LEU A 251 39.01 12.07 0.90
N TYR A 252 38.72 12.77 2.01
CA TYR A 252 37.59 12.43 2.86
C TYR A 252 36.85 13.69 3.31
N ILE A 253 35.56 13.53 3.54
CA ILE A 253 34.65 14.56 4.04
C ILE A 253 33.87 13.98 5.22
N ASP A 254 33.84 14.68 6.36
CA ASP A 254 33.05 14.24 7.51
C ASP A 254 31.56 14.53 7.27
N VAL A 255 30.72 13.49 7.29
CA VAL A 255 29.31 13.55 6.92
C VAL A 255 28.40 12.90 7.96
N LYS A 256 27.13 13.30 7.94
CA LYS A 256 26.04 12.63 8.65
C LYS A 256 24.95 12.26 7.64
N ARG A 257 24.40 11.06 7.78
CA ARG A 257 23.33 10.55 6.91
C ARG A 257 22.07 10.25 7.70
N TYR A 258 20.94 10.74 7.23
CA TYR A 258 19.63 10.60 7.86
C TYR A 258 18.64 9.91 6.92
N PHE A 259 17.52 9.43 7.44
CA PHE A 259 16.40 9.02 6.58
C PHE A 259 15.84 10.25 5.87
N ASN A 260 15.58 10.13 4.56
CA ASN A 260 14.86 11.15 3.80
C ASN A 260 13.38 10.75 3.70
N VAL A 261 13.12 9.51 3.27
CA VAL A 261 11.80 8.89 3.29
C VAL A 261 11.83 7.58 4.06
N GLN A 262 10.76 7.25 4.77
CA GLN A 262 10.65 6.00 5.50
C GLN A 262 9.18 5.58 5.54
N VAL A 263 8.92 4.28 5.33
CA VAL A 263 7.56 3.74 5.42
C VAL A 263 7.08 3.82 6.87
N ALA A 264 6.06 4.64 7.10
CA ALA A 264 5.33 4.66 8.37
C ALA A 264 4.47 3.40 8.50
N LYS A 265 4.43 2.82 9.71
CA LYS A 265 3.67 1.60 10.00
C LYS A 265 2.52 1.92 10.95
N PRO A 266 1.36 1.26 10.80
CA PRO A 266 0.25 1.42 11.74
C PRO A 266 0.62 0.84 13.12
N ALA A 267 -0.19 1.20 14.13
CA ALA A 267 -0.06 0.65 15.47
C ALA A 267 -0.14 -0.89 15.47
N SER A 268 0.74 -1.54 16.23
CA SER A 268 0.74 -3.00 16.36
C SER A 268 -0.46 -3.49 17.17
N ALA A 269 -1.14 -4.53 16.69
CA ALA A 269 -2.23 -5.17 17.42
C ALA A 269 -1.72 -6.33 18.30
N LYS A 270 -2.38 -6.54 19.44
CA LYS A 270 -2.23 -7.73 20.29
C LYS A 270 -3.53 -8.54 20.25
N ILE A 271 -3.41 -9.85 20.37
CA ILE A 271 -4.56 -10.77 20.36
C ILE A 271 -4.99 -11.03 21.81
N PHE A 272 -6.27 -10.83 22.07
CA PHE A 272 -6.92 -11.11 23.35
C PHE A 272 -8.14 -12.01 23.14
N VAL A 273 -8.45 -12.82 24.14
CA VAL A 273 -9.62 -13.71 24.13
C VAL A 273 -10.45 -13.44 25.38
N ILE A 274 -11.78 -13.47 25.22
CA ILE A 274 -12.72 -13.37 26.34
C ILE A 274 -12.58 -14.65 27.18
N LYS A 275 -12.35 -14.50 28.48
CA LYS A 275 -12.36 -15.62 29.42
C LYS A 275 -13.70 -16.34 29.34
N ALA A 276 -13.69 -17.57 28.83
CA ALA A 276 -14.86 -18.42 28.86
C ALA A 276 -15.20 -18.74 30.34
N PRO A 277 -16.48 -18.72 30.76
CA PRO A 277 -16.86 -19.26 32.05
C PRO A 277 -16.48 -20.73 32.07
N ILE A 278 -15.46 -21.09 32.85
CA ILE A 278 -14.98 -22.46 32.98
C ILE A 278 -16.10 -23.26 33.66
N ALA A 279 -16.87 -24.02 32.89
CA ALA A 279 -17.55 -25.19 33.42
C ALA A 279 -16.45 -26.15 33.89
N SER A 280 -16.48 -26.49 35.18
CA SER A 280 -15.54 -27.36 35.85
C SER A 280 -15.28 -28.66 35.07
N THR A 281 -14.16 -28.73 34.35
CA THR A 281 -13.55 -30.00 33.97
C THR A 281 -12.05 -29.92 34.17
N GLN A 282 -11.55 -30.84 34.98
CA GLN A 282 -10.17 -30.99 35.41
C GLN A 282 -9.24 -31.13 34.21
N SER A 283 -8.30 -30.18 34.06
CA SER A 283 -7.03 -30.45 33.39
C SER A 283 -5.93 -29.74 34.17
N SER A 284 -5.34 -30.51 35.08
CA SER A 284 -4.11 -30.21 35.80
C SER A 284 -2.93 -30.26 34.83
N ASN A 285 -2.32 -29.10 34.56
CA ASN A 285 -0.88 -28.87 34.47
C ASN A 285 -0.61 -27.55 33.73
N THR A 286 -0.64 -26.44 34.46
CA THR A 286 0.11 -25.24 34.09
C THR A 286 1.04 -24.92 35.24
N ILE A 287 2.33 -24.95 34.93
CA ILE A 287 3.43 -24.57 35.79
C ILE A 287 3.18 -23.13 36.24
N ASN A 288 2.97 -22.97 37.55
CA ASN A 288 3.13 -21.69 38.24
C ASN A 288 4.60 -21.33 38.16
N ASN A 289 4.98 -20.41 37.28
CA ASN A 289 6.09 -19.50 37.51
C ASN A 289 5.93 -18.26 36.62
N ASP A 290 6.04 -17.12 37.29
CA ASP A 290 6.37 -15.79 36.79
C ASP A 290 5.24 -14.80 36.49
N ALA A 291 5.07 -13.95 37.52
CA ALA A 291 4.59 -12.56 37.54
C ALA A 291 3.22 -12.30 36.91
N GLU A 292 2.18 -12.46 37.74
CA GLU A 292 0.98 -11.64 37.63
C GLU A 292 1.41 -10.16 37.61
N MET A 293 1.17 -9.49 36.49
CA MET A 293 1.08 -8.03 36.47
C MET A 293 -0.19 -7.66 37.22
N ILE A 294 -0.06 -7.53 38.54
CA ILE A 294 -1.05 -6.93 39.43
C ILE A 294 -1.07 -5.43 39.10
N ASP A 295 -1.87 -5.02 38.10
CA ASP A 295 -2.37 -3.64 37.93
C ASP A 295 -3.20 -3.52 36.64
N ALA A 296 -4.19 -4.37 36.45
CA ALA A 296 -5.25 -4.11 35.47
C ALA A 296 -6.60 -4.18 36.21
N PRO A 297 -7.34 -3.06 36.33
CA PRO A 297 -8.63 -3.07 37.01
C PRO A 297 -9.59 -4.00 36.25
N ALA A 298 -10.19 -4.93 37.00
CA ALA A 298 -11.23 -5.83 36.51
C ALA A 298 -12.40 -5.00 35.95
N THR A 299 -12.45 -4.85 34.63
CA THR A 299 -13.60 -4.29 33.91
C THR A 299 -14.29 -5.38 33.13
N GLU A 300 -15.60 -5.19 32.88
CA GLU A 300 -16.67 -6.12 32.45
C GLU A 300 -16.41 -7.16 31.33
N ASN A 301 -15.20 -7.32 30.81
CA ASN A 301 -14.77 -8.49 30.04
C ASN A 301 -13.32 -8.82 30.39
N ASP A 302 -13.11 -9.86 31.21
CA ASP A 302 -11.78 -10.43 31.56
C ASP A 302 -11.08 -10.90 30.26
N LEU A 303 -10.35 -10.00 29.61
CA LEU A 303 -9.59 -10.28 28.40
C LEU A 303 -8.24 -10.90 28.78
N ILE A 304 -7.96 -12.11 28.30
CA ILE A 304 -6.69 -12.80 28.53
C ILE A 304 -5.80 -12.66 27.29
N SER A 305 -4.56 -12.24 27.48
CA SER A 305 -3.57 -12.17 26.40
C SER A 305 -3.17 -13.57 25.93
N VAL A 306 -3.15 -13.79 24.61
CA VAL A 306 -2.75 -15.07 24.03
C VAL A 306 -1.23 -15.15 23.96
N LYS A 307 -0.63 -16.11 24.67
CA LYS A 307 0.80 -16.45 24.54
C LYS A 307 0.96 -17.59 23.53
N SER A 308 1.84 -17.40 22.55
CA SER A 308 2.20 -18.44 21.57
C SER A 308 3.46 -19.16 22.03
N THR A 309 3.38 -20.48 22.20
CA THR A 309 4.52 -21.34 22.52
C THR A 309 4.78 -22.26 21.33
N ARG A 310 6.03 -22.29 20.84
CA ARG A 310 6.41 -23.11 19.69
C ARG A 310 7.09 -24.39 20.17
N THR A 311 6.58 -25.54 19.74
CA THR A 311 7.18 -26.86 19.98
C THR A 311 7.74 -27.43 18.68
N TYR A 312 8.98 -27.92 18.70
CA TYR A 312 9.61 -28.54 17.53
C TYR A 312 9.44 -30.05 17.57
N ARG A 313 9.06 -30.64 16.43
CA ARG A 313 8.84 -32.09 16.28
C ARG A 313 9.65 -32.63 15.13
N ALA A 314 10.47 -33.64 15.40
CA ALA A 314 11.17 -34.42 14.38
C ALA A 314 10.38 -35.71 14.08
N ASN A 315 10.40 -36.16 12.84
CA ASN A 315 9.84 -37.47 12.48
C ASN A 315 10.76 -38.57 13.05
N ASP A 316 10.20 -39.46 13.86
CA ASP A 316 10.90 -40.59 14.45
C ASP A 316 9.96 -41.82 14.37
N PRO A 317 10.22 -42.77 13.47
CA PRO A 317 9.38 -43.96 13.30
C PRO A 317 9.23 -44.81 14.57
N ASN A 318 10.15 -44.67 15.53
CA ASN A 318 10.16 -45.45 16.77
C ASN A 318 9.42 -44.75 17.92
N ALA A 319 9.05 -43.46 17.76
CA ALA A 319 8.30 -42.73 18.77
C ALA A 319 6.78 -42.99 18.66
N PRO A 320 6.03 -43.05 19.77
CA PRO A 320 4.57 -43.21 19.72
C PRO A 320 3.94 -42.02 18.97
N GLY A 321 3.32 -42.30 17.83
CA GLY A 321 2.77 -41.28 16.91
C GLY A 321 3.72 -40.85 15.79
N GLY A 322 4.87 -41.50 15.62
CA GLY A 322 5.82 -41.28 14.52
C GLY A 322 6.58 -39.96 14.57
N ARG A 323 6.47 -39.22 15.69
CA ARG A 323 7.08 -37.91 15.91
C ARG A 323 7.59 -37.81 17.33
N ARG A 324 8.76 -37.17 17.50
CA ARG A 324 9.39 -36.89 18.78
C ARG A 324 9.52 -35.40 18.98
N ASP A 325 9.17 -34.91 20.16
CA ASP A 325 9.43 -33.52 20.55
C ASP A 325 10.94 -33.32 20.76
N VAL A 326 11.49 -32.25 20.19
CA VAL A 326 12.92 -31.92 20.23
C VAL A 326 13.08 -30.53 20.82
N ASP A 327 14.06 -30.38 21.71
CA ASP A 327 14.40 -29.09 22.30
C ASP A 327 15.16 -28.21 21.31
N LEU A 328 14.96 -26.89 21.40
CA LEU A 328 15.58 -25.93 20.48
C LEU A 328 17.11 -25.97 20.56
N GLU A 329 17.66 -26.20 21.76
CA GLU A 329 19.11 -26.27 22.00
C GLU A 329 19.79 -27.44 21.28
N LEU A 330 19.03 -28.48 20.91
CA LEU A 330 19.54 -29.64 20.19
C LEU A 330 19.49 -29.46 18.66
N LEU A 331 18.94 -28.35 18.17
CA LEU A 331 18.78 -28.07 16.75
C LEU A 331 19.90 -27.17 16.24
N ALA A 332 20.57 -27.56 15.15
CA ALA A 332 21.47 -26.70 14.39
C ALA A 332 20.74 -26.02 13.22
N ARG A 333 21.23 -24.85 12.79
CA ARG A 333 20.69 -24.18 11.59
C ARG A 333 21.16 -24.93 10.35
N GLY A 334 20.20 -25.37 9.53
CA GLY A 334 20.47 -25.97 8.22
C GLY A 334 20.33 -24.94 7.11
N TYR A 335 21.30 -24.93 6.19
CA TYR A 335 21.26 -24.13 4.97
C TYR A 335 21.11 -25.06 3.77
N GLU A 336 20.26 -24.69 2.82
CA GLU A 336 20.11 -25.46 1.59
C GLU A 336 21.24 -25.10 0.61
N TYR A 337 22.01 -26.11 0.19
CA TYR A 337 22.99 -26.01 -0.88
C TYR A 337 22.56 -26.94 -2.01
N GLY A 338 21.81 -26.39 -2.96
CA GLY A 338 21.11 -27.20 -3.96
C GLY A 338 20.02 -28.06 -3.30
N SER A 339 20.08 -29.37 -3.50
CA SER A 339 19.15 -30.33 -2.88
C SER A 339 19.59 -30.82 -1.49
N THR A 340 20.79 -30.48 -1.04
CA THR A 340 21.38 -30.97 0.21
C THR A 340 21.23 -29.94 1.32
N ALA A 341 20.72 -30.37 2.48
CA ALA A 341 20.73 -29.56 3.68
C ALA A 341 22.09 -29.69 4.40
N VAL A 342 22.82 -28.59 4.51
CA VAL A 342 24.11 -28.51 5.20
C VAL A 342 23.87 -27.93 6.60
N PRO A 343 24.00 -28.72 7.68
CA PRO A 343 23.91 -28.20 9.04
C PRO A 343 25.19 -27.44 9.39
N ILE A 344 25.05 -26.22 9.92
CA ILE A 344 26.15 -25.40 10.44
C ILE A 344 25.87 -25.16 11.91
N SER A 345 26.81 -25.57 12.77
CA SER A 345 26.73 -25.33 14.22
C SER A 345 27.01 -23.87 14.54
N GLU A 346 26.55 -23.43 15.72
CA GLU A 346 26.81 -22.06 16.20
C GLU A 346 28.31 -21.76 16.34
N SER A 347 29.13 -22.76 16.67
CA SER A 347 30.60 -22.64 16.72
C SER A 347 31.23 -22.24 15.38
N ASP A 348 30.57 -22.61 14.27
CA ASP A 348 31.07 -22.47 12.92
C ASP A 348 30.32 -21.35 12.16
N GLU A 349 29.45 -20.60 12.85
CA GLU A 349 28.63 -19.54 12.25
C GLU A 349 29.49 -18.43 11.62
N ASN A 350 30.69 -18.20 12.15
CA ASN A 350 31.68 -17.27 11.58
C ASN A 350 32.11 -17.61 10.16
N VAL A 351 32.03 -18.88 9.73
CA VAL A 351 32.35 -19.30 8.35
C VAL A 351 31.35 -18.68 7.35
N THR A 352 30.12 -18.41 7.78
CA THR A 352 29.07 -17.83 6.93
C THR A 352 28.97 -16.31 7.01
N ASN A 353 29.60 -15.69 8.01
CA ASN A 353 29.49 -14.26 8.26
C ASN A 353 30.57 -13.48 7.50
N PHE A 354 30.15 -12.55 6.66
CA PHE A 354 31.04 -11.63 5.97
C PHE A 354 31.43 -10.46 6.88
N GLU A 355 32.65 -10.46 7.40
CA GLU A 355 33.16 -9.42 8.30
C GLU A 355 33.30 -8.06 7.57
N THR A 356 32.75 -7.02 8.18
CA THR A 356 32.69 -5.68 7.61
C THR A 356 32.91 -4.63 8.68
N LYS A 357 33.53 -3.52 8.26
CA LYS A 357 33.68 -2.31 9.08
C LYS A 357 32.86 -1.16 8.51
N GLN A 358 32.33 -0.33 9.40
CA GLN A 358 31.63 0.89 9.06
C GLN A 358 32.49 1.73 8.11
N SER A 359 31.92 2.07 6.96
CA SER A 359 32.64 2.76 5.88
C SER A 359 31.66 3.38 4.90
N PHE A 360 32.05 4.49 4.28
CA PHE A 360 31.29 5.12 3.21
C PHE A 360 32.27 5.67 2.17
N SER A 361 32.34 5.04 0.99
CA SER A 361 33.38 5.30 0.01
C SER A 361 32.83 5.34 -1.41
N ILE A 362 33.14 6.41 -2.14
CA ILE A 362 32.79 6.59 -3.54
C ILE A 362 33.63 5.64 -4.40
N ILE A 363 32.94 4.83 -5.21
CA ILE A 363 33.52 3.88 -6.15
C ILE A 363 33.73 4.54 -7.52
N GLY A 364 32.80 5.38 -7.94
CA GLY A 364 32.85 6.03 -9.25
C GLY A 364 31.70 7.00 -9.48
N PHE A 365 31.60 7.49 -10.70
CA PHE A 365 30.61 8.47 -11.13
C PHE A 365 29.90 7.99 -12.40
N ILE A 366 28.63 8.36 -12.54
CA ILE A 366 27.80 8.03 -13.70
C ILE A 366 27.05 9.29 -14.16
N PRO A 367 27.04 9.59 -15.47
CA PRO A 367 26.15 10.61 -16.02
C PRO A 367 24.68 10.34 -15.68
N SER A 368 23.93 11.38 -15.33
CA SER A 368 22.53 11.27 -14.89
C SER A 368 21.61 10.68 -15.96
N ASP A 369 21.87 10.96 -17.24
CA ASP A 369 21.15 10.43 -18.41
C ASP A 369 21.34 8.91 -18.64
N LYS A 370 22.39 8.32 -18.07
CA LYS A 370 22.68 6.88 -18.14
C LYS A 370 22.10 6.09 -16.98
N TYR A 371 21.53 6.77 -15.97
CA TYR A 371 20.93 6.12 -14.82
C TYR A 371 19.44 5.89 -15.03
N GLU A 372 19.01 4.66 -14.80
CA GLU A 372 17.61 4.26 -14.96
C GLU A 372 16.89 4.19 -13.62
N ARG A 373 15.83 4.98 -13.44
CA ARG A 373 15.12 5.13 -12.16
C ARG A 373 14.53 3.81 -11.63
N PHE A 374 14.22 2.84 -12.49
CA PHE A 374 13.69 1.54 -12.08
C PHE A 374 14.72 0.69 -11.31
N LEU A 375 16.00 1.08 -11.29
CA LEU A 375 17.05 0.45 -10.48
C LEU A 375 17.01 0.89 -9.01
N ASN A 376 16.20 1.88 -8.63
CA ASN A 376 16.08 2.31 -7.24
C ASN A 376 15.56 1.17 -6.34
N MET A 377 16.31 0.84 -5.30
CA MET A 377 15.92 -0.15 -4.29
C MET A 377 15.70 0.52 -2.93
N GLY A 378 14.62 0.14 -2.23
CA GLY A 378 14.38 0.57 -0.84
C GLY A 378 14.17 2.10 -0.66
N PRO A 379 14.21 2.58 0.59
CA PRO A 379 13.96 3.99 0.92
C PRO A 379 15.18 4.88 0.66
N SER A 380 14.93 6.13 0.29
CA SER A 380 15.98 7.15 0.11
C SER A 380 16.46 7.73 1.44
N ARG A 381 17.72 8.17 1.45
CA ARG A 381 18.39 8.79 2.59
C ARG A 381 19.03 10.10 2.16
N ILE A 382 19.36 10.95 3.12
CA ILE A 382 19.96 12.26 2.87
C ILE A 382 21.28 12.37 3.63
N THR A 383 22.35 12.66 2.91
CA THR A 383 23.69 12.87 3.46
C THR A 383 24.03 14.35 3.42
N ILE A 384 24.47 14.89 4.56
CA ILE A 384 24.91 16.28 4.71
C ILE A 384 26.31 16.32 5.34
N ALA A 385 27.02 17.42 5.16
CA ALA A 385 28.25 17.68 5.89
C ALA A 385 28.02 17.74 7.40
N GLN A 386 29.04 17.39 8.18
CA GLN A 386 28.98 17.56 9.64
C GLN A 386 28.84 19.06 9.99
N VAL A 387 27.73 19.42 10.64
CA VAL A 387 27.32 20.82 10.89
C VAL A 387 28.37 21.67 11.62
N ILE A 388 29.16 21.06 12.51
CA ILE A 388 30.17 21.76 13.33
C ILE A 388 31.49 21.95 12.56
N ASN A 389 31.69 21.26 11.44
CA ASN A 389 32.94 21.24 10.70
C ASN A 389 32.84 22.07 9.41
N ASP A 390 33.25 23.35 9.49
CA ASP A 390 33.18 24.27 8.33
C ASP A 390 34.02 23.80 7.14
N LYS A 391 35.16 23.12 7.38
CA LYS A 391 35.98 22.56 6.29
C LYS A 391 35.21 21.46 5.56
N ALA A 392 34.52 20.58 6.30
CA ALA A 392 33.68 19.55 5.70
C ALA A 392 32.49 20.17 4.95
N ARG A 393 31.87 21.24 5.48
CA ARG A 393 30.77 21.95 4.80
C ARG A 393 31.19 22.50 3.45
N ILE A 394 32.33 23.21 3.38
CA ILE A 394 32.84 23.77 2.12
C ILE A 394 33.21 22.66 1.13
N ALA A 395 33.92 21.62 1.58
CA ALA A 395 34.33 20.51 0.73
C ALA A 395 33.13 19.71 0.19
N PHE A 396 32.14 19.46 1.04
CA PHE A 396 30.90 18.77 0.65
C PHE A 396 30.08 19.60 -0.33
N SER A 397 29.90 20.89 -0.04
CA SER A 397 29.24 21.85 -0.94
C SER A 397 29.87 21.82 -2.33
N SER A 398 31.21 21.90 -2.38
CA SER A 398 31.96 21.84 -3.65
C SER A 398 31.73 20.53 -4.41
N LEU A 399 31.61 19.39 -3.71
CA LEU A 399 31.29 18.11 -4.32
C LEU A 399 29.85 18.07 -4.87
N VAL A 400 28.88 18.58 -4.11
CA VAL A 400 27.45 18.63 -4.51
C VAL A 400 27.29 19.50 -5.76
N HIS A 401 27.86 20.71 -5.76
CA HIS A 401 27.84 21.62 -6.91
C HIS A 401 28.54 21.01 -8.13
N ALA A 402 29.70 20.38 -7.95
CA ALA A 402 30.39 19.72 -9.06
C ALA A 402 29.57 18.58 -9.69
N LEU A 403 28.87 17.77 -8.87
CA LEU A 403 27.98 16.73 -9.37
C LEU A 403 26.78 17.31 -10.12
N PHE A 404 26.22 18.41 -9.60
CA PHE A 404 25.09 19.10 -10.21
C PHE A 404 25.46 19.72 -11.56
N GLU A 405 26.55 20.49 -11.63
CA GLU A 405 27.04 21.14 -12.85
C GLU A 405 27.45 20.16 -13.94
N LEU A 406 27.99 18.99 -13.55
CA LEU A 406 28.40 17.94 -14.48
C LEU A 406 27.28 16.94 -14.80
N GLU A 407 26.05 17.22 -14.36
CA GLU A 407 24.88 16.34 -14.54
C GLU A 407 25.21 14.88 -14.21
N SER A 408 25.92 14.65 -13.11
CA SER A 408 26.50 13.36 -12.75
C SER A 408 26.11 12.94 -11.34
N TYR A 409 25.97 11.64 -11.14
CA TYR A 409 25.77 11.01 -9.84
C TYR A 409 27.02 10.29 -9.39
N ALA A 410 27.21 10.15 -8.08
CA ALA A 410 28.25 9.30 -7.52
C ALA A 410 27.67 7.93 -7.15
N VAL A 411 28.47 6.88 -7.28
CA VAL A 411 28.14 5.52 -6.81
C VAL A 411 29.07 5.20 -5.66
N ALA A 412 28.53 4.80 -4.52
CA ALA A 412 29.31 4.58 -3.31
C ALA A 412 28.96 3.25 -2.63
N ARG A 413 29.96 2.66 -1.99
CA ARG A 413 29.79 1.55 -1.06
C ARG A 413 29.58 2.11 0.34
N ILE A 414 28.54 1.65 1.02
CA ILE A 414 28.25 1.98 2.41
C ILE A 414 28.12 0.73 3.28
N VAL A 415 28.70 0.78 4.47
CA VAL A 415 28.46 -0.14 5.58
C VAL A 415 28.02 0.74 6.74
N GLU A 416 26.75 0.65 7.14
CA GLU A 416 26.16 1.57 8.12
C GLU A 416 26.79 1.42 9.51
N LYS A 417 27.13 0.19 9.91
CA LYS A 417 27.75 -0.16 11.21
C LYS A 417 28.64 -1.40 11.02
N ASP A 418 29.61 -1.59 11.92
CA ASP A 418 30.44 -2.79 11.95
C ASP A 418 29.58 -4.07 11.94
N GLY A 419 29.95 -5.02 11.11
CA GLY A 419 29.23 -6.29 10.92
C GLY A 419 27.95 -6.21 10.07
N LYS A 420 27.53 -5.04 9.58
CA LYS A 420 26.40 -4.93 8.66
C LYS A 420 26.79 -5.23 7.22
N ALA A 421 25.90 -5.91 6.49
CA ALA A 421 26.11 -6.18 5.08
C ALA A 421 26.37 -4.87 4.30
N PRO A 422 27.36 -4.85 3.39
CA PRO A 422 27.64 -3.68 2.58
C PRO A 422 26.49 -3.46 1.58
N GLN A 423 26.20 -2.20 1.31
CA GLN A 423 25.26 -1.78 0.28
C GLN A 423 25.99 -0.91 -0.74
N ILE A 424 25.52 -0.95 -1.99
CA ILE A 424 25.89 0.03 -3.00
C ILE A 424 24.76 1.03 -3.09
N VAL A 425 25.08 2.32 -3.09
CA VAL A 425 24.11 3.41 -3.16
C VAL A 425 24.49 4.36 -4.30
N LEU A 426 23.49 4.88 -4.99
CA LEU A 426 23.61 6.05 -5.85
C LEU A 426 23.51 7.30 -4.97
N LEU A 427 24.30 8.33 -5.24
CA LEU A 427 24.32 9.62 -4.57
C LEU A 427 23.99 10.71 -5.61
N ALA A 428 22.79 11.28 -5.52
CA ALA A 428 22.34 12.37 -6.37
C ALA A 428 22.47 13.72 -5.65
N PRO A 429 22.97 14.78 -6.30
CA PRO A 429 23.04 16.11 -5.70
C PRO A 429 21.65 16.73 -5.53
N SER A 430 21.39 17.35 -4.37
CA SER A 430 20.22 18.19 -4.11
C SER A 430 20.68 19.53 -3.53
N ILE A 431 20.23 20.62 -4.15
CA ILE A 431 20.55 22.00 -3.76
C ILE A 431 19.23 22.71 -3.49
N GLU A 432 18.93 22.91 -2.21
CA GLU A 432 17.76 23.66 -1.72
C GLU A 432 18.23 24.94 -1.03
N LEU A 433 17.32 25.89 -0.77
CA LEU A 433 17.64 27.21 -0.21
C LEU A 433 18.43 27.13 1.10
N ASP A 434 18.09 26.18 1.97
CA ASP A 434 18.68 26.04 3.31
C ASP A 434 19.68 24.88 3.43
N VAL A 435 19.71 23.96 2.46
CA VAL A 435 20.43 22.69 2.56
C VAL A 435 21.02 22.25 1.21
N GLU A 436 22.32 21.97 1.22
CA GLU A 436 23.01 21.25 0.16
C GLU A 436 23.29 19.82 0.63
N ALA A 437 22.83 18.83 -0.14
CA ALA A 437 22.84 17.43 0.26
C ALA A 437 23.14 16.47 -0.88
N LEU A 438 23.49 15.24 -0.52
CA LEU A 438 23.44 14.08 -1.42
C LEU A 438 22.28 13.18 -1.00
N ILE A 439 21.29 13.03 -1.88
CA ILE A 439 20.20 12.09 -1.69
C ILE A 439 20.66 10.73 -2.22
N ASP A 440 20.57 9.71 -1.37
CA ASP A 440 21.03 8.37 -1.73
C ASP A 440 19.94 7.32 -1.76
N VAL A 441 20.08 6.39 -2.72
CA VAL A 441 19.17 5.25 -2.90
C VAL A 441 20.01 3.97 -3.10
N PRO A 442 19.69 2.88 -2.38
CA PRO A 442 20.30 1.57 -2.64
C PRO A 442 20.15 1.12 -4.09
N LEU A 443 21.20 0.49 -4.61
CA LEU A 443 21.24 -0.12 -5.94
C LEU A 443 21.19 -1.66 -5.82
N PRO A 444 20.63 -2.35 -6.83
CA PRO A 444 20.58 -3.80 -6.88
C PRO A 444 21.97 -4.38 -7.10
N PHE A 445 22.23 -5.56 -6.53
CA PHE A 445 23.33 -6.41 -6.95
C PHE A 445 22.93 -7.24 -8.18
N ALA A 446 23.90 -7.94 -8.78
CA ALA A 446 23.66 -8.77 -9.96
C ALA A 446 22.61 -9.88 -9.69
N GLU A 447 22.57 -10.37 -8.45
CA GLU A 447 21.66 -11.41 -7.96
C GLU A 447 20.22 -10.90 -7.78
N ASP A 448 20.03 -9.59 -7.63
CA ASP A 448 18.70 -8.96 -7.47
C ASP A 448 18.00 -8.76 -8.83
N VAL A 449 18.76 -8.69 -9.93
CA VAL A 449 18.25 -8.40 -11.27
C VAL A 449 17.67 -9.66 -11.90
N ARG A 450 16.39 -9.60 -12.27
CA ARG A 450 15.69 -10.69 -12.98
C ARG A 450 15.49 -10.34 -14.45
N VAL A 451 16.19 -11.06 -15.32
CA VAL A 451 16.12 -10.84 -16.77
C VAL A 451 14.97 -11.65 -17.37
N TYR A 452 13.77 -11.09 -17.34
CA TYR A 452 12.62 -11.65 -18.06
C TYR A 452 12.61 -11.12 -19.50
N ARG A 453 12.34 -12.01 -20.46
CA ARG A 453 12.16 -11.64 -21.86
C ARG A 453 10.67 -11.53 -22.16
N PHE A 454 10.26 -10.35 -22.61
CA PHE A 454 8.89 -10.08 -23.05
C PHE A 454 8.88 -9.84 -24.57
N PRO A 455 7.85 -10.31 -25.29
CA PRO A 455 7.63 -9.90 -26.67
C PRO A 455 7.49 -8.37 -26.76
N PRO A 456 8.02 -7.74 -27.82
CA PRO A 456 7.82 -6.31 -28.03
C PRO A 456 6.32 -5.99 -28.23
N LEU A 457 5.89 -4.85 -27.70
CA LEU A 457 4.49 -4.38 -27.82
C LEU A 457 4.28 -3.47 -29.04
N ASP A 458 5.35 -2.98 -29.67
CA ASP A 458 5.34 -2.09 -30.83
C ASP A 458 5.30 -2.83 -32.19
N ARG A 459 5.58 -4.14 -32.17
CA ARG A 459 5.68 -4.98 -33.35
C ARG A 459 5.38 -6.43 -33.00
N VAL A 460 4.90 -7.20 -33.98
CA VAL A 460 4.74 -8.65 -33.83
C VAL A 460 5.86 -9.34 -34.59
N ILE A 461 6.59 -10.22 -33.91
CA ILE A 461 7.60 -11.08 -34.52
C ILE A 461 6.96 -12.43 -34.74
N THR A 462 6.78 -12.79 -36.01
CA THR A 462 6.27 -14.11 -36.42
C THR A 462 7.30 -15.20 -36.13
N ALA A 463 6.86 -16.47 -36.08
CA ALA A 463 7.77 -17.61 -35.88
C ALA A 463 8.89 -17.69 -36.94
N SER A 464 8.64 -17.17 -38.15
CA SER A 464 9.61 -17.04 -39.24
C SER A 464 10.61 -15.87 -39.10
N GLY A 465 10.50 -15.08 -38.02
CA GLY A 465 11.34 -13.91 -37.77
C GLY A 465 10.92 -12.63 -38.49
N THR A 466 9.83 -12.66 -39.27
CA THR A 466 9.33 -11.47 -39.98
C THR A 466 8.66 -10.51 -38.99
N THR A 467 9.05 -9.23 -39.05
CA THR A 467 8.53 -8.17 -38.18
C THR A 467 7.32 -7.49 -38.80
N LEU A 468 6.14 -7.65 -38.20
CA LEU A 468 4.90 -6.99 -38.59
C LEU A 468 4.66 -5.74 -37.75
N LYS A 469 4.47 -4.60 -38.42
CA LYS A 469 4.09 -3.31 -37.79
C LYS A 469 2.59 -3.04 -37.83
N LYS A 470 1.83 -3.87 -38.56
CA LYS A 470 0.37 -3.84 -38.59
C LYS A 470 -0.12 -5.25 -38.26
N HIS A 471 -0.83 -5.38 -37.15
CA HIS A 471 -1.35 -6.65 -36.66
C HIS A 471 -2.59 -6.35 -35.79
N ARG A 472 -3.49 -7.32 -35.64
CA ARG A 472 -4.68 -7.20 -34.78
C ARG A 472 -4.36 -6.84 -33.32
N TYR A 473 -3.18 -7.23 -32.85
CA TYR A 473 -2.69 -6.95 -31.49
C TYR A 473 -1.94 -5.61 -31.37
N LEU A 474 -1.74 -4.90 -32.48
CA LEU A 474 -1.15 -3.56 -32.49
C LEU A 474 -2.28 -2.54 -32.61
N PRO A 475 -2.19 -1.38 -31.92
CA PRO A 475 -3.24 -0.38 -31.95
C PRO A 475 -3.33 0.27 -33.34
N GLY A 476 -4.54 0.43 -33.84
CA GLY A 476 -4.81 1.24 -35.04
C GLY A 476 -4.85 2.75 -34.72
N ASP A 477 -4.84 3.59 -35.75
CA ASP A 477 -4.80 5.05 -35.60
C ASP A 477 -6.02 5.60 -34.82
N ASP A 478 -7.20 5.01 -35.00
CA ASP A 478 -8.41 5.43 -34.26
C ASP A 478 -8.33 5.08 -32.77
N LEU A 479 -7.78 3.91 -32.42
CA LEU A 479 -7.56 3.53 -31.02
C LEU A 479 -6.51 4.43 -30.36
N LEU A 480 -5.43 4.77 -31.07
CA LEU A 480 -4.41 5.71 -30.58
C LEU A 480 -5.00 7.10 -30.37
N GLY A 481 -5.79 7.60 -31.32
CA GLY A 481 -6.46 8.89 -31.21
C GLY A 481 -7.46 8.93 -30.05
N ALA A 482 -8.31 7.91 -29.92
CA ALA A 482 -9.29 7.82 -28.84
C ALA A 482 -8.61 7.72 -27.45
N MET A 483 -7.48 7.01 -27.34
CA MET A 483 -6.70 6.95 -26.10
C MET A 483 -6.05 8.30 -25.78
N SER A 484 -5.45 8.97 -26.77
CA SER A 484 -4.87 10.31 -26.59
C SER A 484 -5.92 11.31 -26.10
N ASP A 485 -7.08 11.35 -26.77
CA ASP A 485 -8.19 12.23 -26.40
C ASP A 485 -8.63 11.99 -24.94
N TYR A 486 -8.67 10.73 -24.50
CA TYR A 486 -9.05 10.34 -23.15
C TYR A 486 -8.00 10.69 -22.09
N VAL A 487 -6.72 10.48 -22.38
CA VAL A 487 -5.60 10.88 -21.50
C VAL A 487 -5.64 12.39 -21.29
N ASP A 488 -5.80 13.18 -22.37
CA ASP A 488 -5.85 14.64 -22.28
C ASP A 488 -7.07 15.14 -21.48
N SER A 489 -8.20 14.41 -21.47
CA SER A 489 -9.36 14.79 -20.65
C SER A 489 -9.26 14.42 -19.17
N MET A 490 -8.39 13.46 -18.82
CA MET A 490 -8.22 12.97 -17.45
C MET A 490 -6.93 13.52 -16.81
N ASP A 491 -6.46 14.68 -17.27
CA ASP A 491 -5.28 15.34 -16.73
C ASP A 491 -5.55 15.89 -15.31
N LEU A 492 -4.73 15.46 -14.36
CA LEU A 492 -4.82 15.85 -12.95
C LEU A 492 -3.95 17.08 -12.61
N SER A 493 -3.10 17.54 -13.53
CA SER A 493 -2.14 18.63 -13.27
C SER A 493 -2.78 20.00 -13.02
N LYS A 494 -4.06 20.17 -13.40
CA LYS A 494 -4.83 21.43 -13.26
C LYS A 494 -6.26 21.21 -12.76
N ALA A 495 -6.53 20.04 -12.19
CA ALA A 495 -7.87 19.67 -11.76
C ALA A 495 -8.17 20.03 -10.30
N GLY A 496 -7.15 20.41 -9.53
CA GLY A 496 -7.26 20.99 -8.20
C GLY A 496 -7.49 22.50 -8.24
N ARG A 497 -7.60 23.09 -7.06
CA ARG A 497 -7.60 24.55 -6.86
C ARG A 497 -6.65 24.90 -5.73
N ASN A 498 -5.85 25.94 -5.92
CA ASN A 498 -5.01 26.47 -4.85
C ASN A 498 -5.81 27.37 -3.88
N GLU A 499 -5.13 27.92 -2.87
CA GLU A 499 -5.71 28.82 -1.86
C GLU A 499 -6.38 30.08 -2.48
N ASP A 500 -5.86 30.54 -3.63
CA ASP A 500 -6.40 31.67 -4.40
C ASP A 500 -7.55 31.29 -5.34
N GLY A 501 -7.91 30.00 -5.41
CA GLY A 501 -8.98 29.46 -6.27
C GLY A 501 -8.59 29.26 -7.74
N GLU A 502 -7.31 29.37 -8.09
CA GLU A 502 -6.77 29.11 -9.42
C GLU A 502 -6.55 27.60 -9.67
N PRO A 503 -6.62 27.12 -10.93
CA PRO A 503 -6.39 25.71 -11.26
C PRO A 503 -4.96 25.25 -10.88
N ASP A 504 -4.88 24.14 -10.15
CA ASP A 504 -3.61 23.58 -9.66
C ASP A 504 -3.60 22.04 -9.69
N GLU A 505 -2.48 21.41 -9.33
CA GLU A 505 -2.35 19.96 -9.25
C GLU A 505 -3.38 19.38 -8.27
N TYR A 506 -4.18 18.41 -8.74
CA TYR A 506 -5.25 17.83 -7.93
C TYR A 506 -4.73 17.02 -6.75
N MET A 507 -3.59 16.33 -6.92
CA MET A 507 -3.03 15.36 -5.97
C MET A 507 -1.61 15.78 -5.53
N GLN A 508 -1.53 16.86 -4.77
CA GLN A 508 -0.28 17.31 -4.15
C GLN A 508 0.25 16.24 -3.17
N ILE A 509 1.56 15.98 -3.20
CA ILE A 509 2.19 14.89 -2.42
C ILE A 509 2.02 15.12 -0.92
N GLU A 510 2.03 16.38 -0.49
CA GLU A 510 1.87 16.84 0.89
C GLU A 510 0.51 16.45 1.48
N ASP A 511 -0.52 16.35 0.63
CA ASP A 511 -1.90 16.01 1.00
C ASP A 511 -2.23 14.51 0.81
N THR A 512 -1.24 13.70 0.45
CA THR A 512 -1.40 12.25 0.24
C THR A 512 -1.11 11.45 1.52
N TYR A 513 -2.10 11.46 2.43
CA TYR A 513 -2.01 10.73 3.69
C TYR A 513 -2.20 9.22 3.50
N SER A 514 -1.53 8.42 4.34
CA SER A 514 -1.75 6.96 4.38
C SER A 514 -3.08 6.63 5.07
N PRO A 515 -4.11 6.12 4.36
CA PRO A 515 -5.41 5.88 4.97
C PRO A 515 -5.34 4.86 6.10
N ILE A 516 -4.51 3.82 5.96
CA ILE A 516 -4.34 2.75 6.96
C ILE A 516 -3.93 3.33 8.31
N ILE A 517 -2.97 4.25 8.34
CA ILE A 517 -2.43 4.79 9.59
C ILE A 517 -3.47 5.68 10.26
N HIS A 518 -3.98 6.66 9.52
CA HIS A 518 -4.87 7.67 10.08
C HIS A 518 -6.25 7.10 10.41
N ARG A 519 -6.78 6.17 9.59
CA ARG A 519 -8.05 5.49 9.86
C ARG A 519 -7.98 4.61 11.10
N ILE A 520 -6.91 3.84 11.27
CA ILE A 520 -6.73 3.01 12.48
C ILE A 520 -6.63 3.90 13.71
N ASN A 521 -5.85 4.98 13.66
CA ASN A 521 -5.73 5.91 14.78
C ASN A 521 -7.05 6.63 15.11
N GLN A 522 -7.82 7.04 14.09
CA GLN A 522 -9.16 7.60 14.27
C GLN A 522 -10.09 6.59 14.96
N ALA A 523 -10.09 5.33 14.52
CA ALA A 523 -10.89 4.27 15.13
C ALA A 523 -10.50 3.98 16.59
N ILE A 524 -9.19 4.00 16.91
CA ILE A 524 -8.69 3.84 18.28
C ILE A 524 -9.15 5.00 19.17
N ARG A 525 -8.98 6.25 18.72
CA ARG A 525 -9.43 7.45 19.45
C ARG A 525 -10.94 7.43 19.69
N HIS A 526 -11.71 7.14 18.65
CA HIS A 526 -13.17 7.04 18.75
C HIS A 526 -13.60 5.96 19.75
N ARG A 527 -13.00 4.76 19.70
CA ARG A 527 -13.35 3.69 20.64
C ARG A 527 -12.91 3.99 22.07
N ALA A 528 -11.84 4.76 22.26
CA ALA A 528 -11.38 5.20 23.57
C ALA A 528 -12.32 6.22 24.22
N MET A 529 -12.80 7.20 23.44
CA MET A 529 -13.72 8.25 23.91
C MET A 529 -15.17 7.76 24.01
N TYR A 530 -15.62 6.97 23.02
CA TYR A 530 -16.99 6.49 22.87
C TYR A 530 -17.02 4.96 22.83
N ARG A 531 -16.96 4.34 24.01
CA ARG A 531 -16.74 2.88 24.15
C ARG A 531 -17.81 2.02 23.49
N ASN A 532 -19.06 2.48 23.44
CA ASN A 532 -20.20 1.69 22.97
C ASN A 532 -20.73 2.12 21.60
N GLU A 533 -20.21 3.20 21.03
CA GLU A 533 -20.69 3.73 19.76
C GLU A 533 -20.08 2.98 18.56
N PRO A 534 -20.78 2.93 17.41
CA PRO A 534 -20.17 2.43 16.17
C PRO A 534 -19.02 3.33 15.76
N ILE A 535 -18.02 2.77 15.08
CA ILE A 535 -16.89 3.58 14.57
C ILE A 535 -17.44 4.44 13.42
N THR A 536 -17.23 5.75 13.49
CA THR A 536 -17.58 6.70 12.42
C THR A 536 -16.95 6.33 11.08
N PRO A 537 -17.52 6.70 9.93
CA PRO A 537 -16.90 6.49 8.62
C PRO A 537 -15.55 7.21 8.50
N ALA A 538 -14.74 6.83 7.49
CA ALA A 538 -13.48 7.52 7.21
C ALA A 538 -13.77 8.98 6.80
N SER A 539 -12.86 9.90 7.15
CA SER A 539 -12.95 11.28 6.67
C SER A 539 -12.73 11.33 5.15
N GLU A 540 -13.39 12.28 4.50
CA GLU A 540 -13.35 12.45 3.05
C GLU A 540 -11.92 12.61 2.53
N ILE A 541 -11.06 13.33 3.25
CA ILE A 541 -9.64 13.52 2.87
C ILE A 541 -8.84 12.20 2.77
N LEU A 542 -9.23 11.16 3.53
CA LEU A 542 -8.59 9.84 3.44
C LEU A 542 -9.10 9.01 2.26
N THR A 543 -10.32 9.27 1.80
CA THR A 543 -10.98 8.56 0.69
C THR A 543 -10.95 9.34 -0.62
N LYS A 544 -10.55 10.62 -0.59
CA LYS A 544 -10.51 11.55 -1.74
C LYS A 544 -9.78 10.96 -2.94
N TRP A 545 -8.74 10.18 -2.69
CA TRP A 545 -7.87 9.58 -3.71
C TRP A 545 -8.29 8.16 -4.13
N GLU A 546 -9.34 7.60 -3.53
CA GLU A 546 -9.87 6.27 -3.94
C GLU A 546 -10.57 6.33 -5.29
N ASN A 547 -11.10 7.51 -5.65
CA ASN A 547 -11.82 7.75 -6.90
C ASN A 547 -11.26 9.00 -7.61
N PRO A 548 -11.28 9.04 -8.95
CA PRO A 548 -10.96 10.25 -9.70
C PRO A 548 -11.98 11.38 -9.43
N PRO A 549 -11.64 12.65 -9.71
CA PRO A 549 -12.56 13.77 -9.56
C PRO A 549 -13.85 13.58 -10.37
N GLU A 550 -15.01 13.75 -9.73
CA GLU A 550 -16.32 13.54 -10.37
C GLU A 550 -16.54 14.43 -11.60
N ASP A 551 -16.05 15.68 -11.53
CA ASP A 551 -16.12 16.64 -12.63
C ASP A 551 -15.36 16.14 -13.88
N LEU A 552 -14.14 15.62 -13.69
CA LEU A 552 -13.33 15.07 -14.78
C LEU A 552 -13.95 13.80 -15.37
N VAL A 553 -14.48 12.92 -14.51
CA VAL A 553 -15.16 11.69 -14.96
C VAL A 553 -16.35 12.05 -15.83
N SER A 554 -17.16 13.03 -15.40
CA SER A 554 -18.34 13.49 -16.13
C SER A 554 -17.97 14.12 -17.47
N GLN A 555 -16.92 14.94 -17.51
CA GLN A 555 -16.42 15.56 -18.75
C GLN A 555 -15.80 14.54 -19.72
N SER A 556 -15.17 13.49 -19.19
CA SER A 556 -14.45 12.48 -19.97
C SER A 556 -15.32 11.30 -20.41
N ALA A 557 -16.55 11.19 -19.91
CA ALA A 557 -17.43 10.04 -20.14
C ALA A 557 -17.61 9.71 -21.63
N GLY A 558 -17.89 10.70 -22.48
CA GLY A 558 -18.05 10.49 -23.92
C GLY A 558 -16.76 10.04 -24.63
N LYS A 559 -15.60 10.50 -24.17
CA LYS A 559 -14.29 10.08 -24.69
C LYS A 559 -13.98 8.64 -24.28
N LEU A 560 -14.32 8.26 -23.05
CA LEU A 560 -14.21 6.88 -22.56
C LEU A 560 -15.10 5.92 -23.38
N GLU A 561 -16.34 6.31 -23.67
CA GLU A 561 -17.25 5.51 -24.50
C GLU A 561 -16.66 5.27 -25.91
N ARG A 562 -16.10 6.32 -26.52
CA ARG A 562 -15.40 6.21 -27.81
C ARG A 562 -14.20 5.26 -27.72
N LEU A 563 -13.39 5.37 -26.67
CA LEU A 563 -12.24 4.49 -26.44
C LEU A 563 -12.67 3.02 -26.29
N VAL A 564 -13.72 2.75 -25.52
CA VAL A 564 -14.27 1.39 -25.33
C VAL A 564 -14.75 0.82 -26.66
N ALA A 565 -15.42 1.63 -27.49
CA ALA A 565 -15.89 1.23 -28.81
C ALA A 565 -14.70 0.91 -29.75
N ALA A 566 -13.68 1.77 -29.80
CA ALA A 566 -12.48 1.59 -30.62
C ALA A 566 -11.61 0.39 -30.18
N ALA A 567 -11.60 0.08 -28.88
CA ALA A 567 -10.81 -1.03 -28.32
C ALA A 567 -11.46 -2.41 -28.49
N HIS A 568 -12.74 -2.48 -28.89
CA HIS A 568 -13.50 -3.73 -29.00
C HIS A 568 -13.41 -4.63 -27.75
N LEU A 569 -13.47 -4.03 -26.55
CA LEU A 569 -13.26 -4.73 -25.29
C LEU A 569 -14.36 -5.78 -25.04
N GLN A 570 -13.97 -7.04 -24.86
CA GLN A 570 -14.89 -8.14 -24.53
C GLN A 570 -14.55 -8.74 -23.16
N LYS A 571 -15.56 -8.91 -22.30
CA LYS A 571 -15.40 -9.57 -21.02
C LYS A 571 -15.29 -11.08 -21.23
N VAL A 572 -14.07 -11.61 -21.07
CA VAL A 572 -13.85 -13.07 -21.07
C VAL A 572 -14.33 -13.62 -19.72
N PRO A 573 -15.21 -14.63 -19.67
CA PRO A 573 -15.59 -15.27 -18.42
C PRO A 573 -14.34 -15.84 -17.75
N PRO A 574 -14.20 -15.72 -16.41
CA PRO A 574 -13.04 -16.23 -15.71
C PRO A 574 -12.91 -17.72 -16.05
N LYS A 575 -11.75 -18.13 -16.57
CA LYS A 575 -11.43 -19.55 -16.72
C LYS A 575 -11.63 -20.18 -15.35
N VAL A 576 -12.67 -21.01 -15.22
CA VAL A 576 -12.88 -21.80 -14.01
C VAL A 576 -11.60 -22.58 -13.81
N LYS A 577 -10.80 -22.18 -12.82
CA LYS A 577 -9.67 -23.00 -12.37
C LYS A 577 -10.33 -24.28 -11.87
N GLY A 578 -10.41 -25.28 -12.75
CA GLY A 578 -10.78 -26.63 -12.35
C GLY A 578 -9.96 -26.98 -11.12
N THR A 579 -10.59 -27.60 -10.15
CA THR A 579 -10.05 -27.95 -8.83
C THR A 579 -8.84 -28.88 -8.93
N ARG A 580 -7.71 -28.42 -9.49
CA ARG A 580 -6.38 -29.03 -9.44
C ARG A 580 -5.69 -28.69 -8.09
N GLY A 581 -6.50 -28.60 -7.02
CA GLY A 581 -6.07 -28.36 -5.64
C GLY A 581 -6.04 -29.64 -4.79
N ARG A 582 -6.64 -30.75 -5.25
CA ARG A 582 -6.27 -32.08 -4.76
C ARG A 582 -5.28 -32.68 -5.73
N ARG A 583 -4.01 -32.31 -5.58
CA ARG A 583 -2.91 -33.15 -6.06
C ARG A 583 -3.16 -34.55 -5.51
N ARG A 584 -3.40 -35.54 -6.37
CA ARG A 584 -2.74 -36.83 -6.13
C ARG A 584 -1.27 -36.44 -6.03
N GLU A 585 -0.72 -36.48 -4.82
CA GLU A 585 0.73 -36.50 -4.69
C GLU A 585 1.17 -37.69 -5.55
N ALA A 586 1.75 -37.41 -6.72
CA ALA A 586 2.53 -38.41 -7.40
C ALA A 586 3.55 -38.87 -6.34
N PRO A 587 3.57 -40.15 -5.96
CA PRO A 587 4.50 -40.63 -4.95
C PRO A 587 5.89 -40.28 -5.47
N LYS A 588 6.55 -39.30 -4.84
CA LYS A 588 7.95 -39.03 -5.13
C LYS A 588 8.68 -40.32 -4.77
N PRO A 589 9.28 -41.05 -5.73
CA PRO A 589 10.05 -42.23 -5.37
C PRO A 589 11.18 -41.78 -4.45
N LEU A 590 11.41 -42.53 -3.38
CA LEU A 590 12.39 -42.21 -2.31
C LEU A 590 13.83 -42.01 -2.83
N SER A 591 14.10 -42.23 -4.11
CA SER A 591 15.42 -42.27 -4.71
C SER A 591 15.76 -41.08 -5.63
N GLY A 592 14.91 -40.05 -5.75
CA GLY A 592 15.26 -38.84 -6.51
C GLY A 592 15.53 -39.02 -8.02
N LEU A 593 15.28 -40.21 -8.56
CA LEU A 593 15.28 -40.47 -10.01
C LEU A 593 13.86 -40.27 -10.53
N ASP A 594 13.68 -39.27 -11.38
CA ASP A 594 12.47 -39.07 -12.16
C ASP A 594 12.43 -40.11 -13.29
N VAL A 595 11.77 -41.23 -13.01
CA VAL A 595 11.62 -42.36 -13.95
C VAL A 595 10.84 -41.93 -15.20
N GLU A 596 9.99 -40.90 -15.13
CA GLU A 596 9.28 -40.35 -16.30
C GLU A 596 10.24 -39.56 -17.21
N SER A 597 11.20 -38.81 -16.63
CA SER A 597 12.28 -38.16 -17.40
C SER A 597 13.23 -39.18 -18.07
N LEU A 598 13.42 -40.36 -17.45
CA LEU A 598 14.23 -41.46 -17.97
C LEU A 598 13.49 -42.36 -18.98
N LEU A 599 12.16 -42.49 -18.85
CA LEU A 599 11.32 -43.21 -19.81
C LEU A 599 11.02 -42.38 -21.07
N ASN A 600 11.13 -41.06 -21.01
CA ASN A 600 11.08 -40.16 -22.17
C ASN A 600 12.36 -40.18 -23.04
N GLN A 601 13.28 -41.13 -22.81
CA GLN A 601 14.47 -41.30 -23.65
C GLN A 601 14.20 -41.87 -25.05
N GLU A 602 12.97 -42.34 -25.32
CA GLU A 602 12.55 -42.63 -26.69
C GLU A 602 11.53 -41.58 -27.13
N LYS A 603 12.02 -40.50 -27.76
CA LYS A 603 11.20 -39.67 -28.66
C LYS A 603 10.53 -40.64 -29.64
N ARG A 604 9.25 -40.95 -29.43
CA ARG A 604 8.50 -41.80 -30.36
C ARG A 604 8.28 -41.00 -31.63
N GLU A 605 9.10 -41.23 -32.64
CA GLU A 605 8.98 -40.61 -33.96
C GLU A 605 7.72 -41.07 -34.72
N LYS A 606 7.03 -42.12 -34.26
CA LYS A 606 5.91 -42.74 -34.99
C LYS A 606 4.63 -42.83 -34.16
N ILE A 607 3.53 -42.36 -34.74
CA ILE A 607 2.17 -42.46 -34.20
C ILE A 607 1.65 -43.87 -34.48
N SER A 608 1.19 -44.57 -33.44
CA SER A 608 0.61 -45.90 -33.55
C SER A 608 -0.87 -45.83 -33.96
N PRO A 609 -1.36 -46.74 -34.83
CA PRO A 609 -2.78 -46.77 -35.21
C PRO A 609 -3.75 -47.04 -34.05
N ASN A 610 -3.29 -47.63 -32.94
CA ASN A 610 -4.15 -47.97 -31.81
C ASN A 610 -4.21 -46.87 -30.73
N ASN A 611 -3.38 -45.82 -30.84
CA ASN A 611 -3.30 -44.73 -29.86
C ASN A 611 -3.02 -43.36 -30.55
N THR A 612 -3.76 -43.09 -31.61
CA THR A 612 -3.54 -41.95 -32.54
C THR A 612 -3.59 -40.59 -31.87
N ILE A 613 -4.67 -40.30 -31.13
CA ILE A 613 -4.93 -38.97 -30.58
C ILE A 613 -3.89 -38.58 -29.51
N PRO A 614 -3.64 -39.39 -28.45
CA PRO A 614 -2.68 -39.00 -27.42
C PRO A 614 -1.26 -38.84 -27.94
N GLU A 615 -0.82 -39.71 -28.86
CA GLU A 615 0.54 -39.65 -29.43
C GLU A 615 0.70 -38.46 -30.39
N PHE A 616 -0.32 -38.15 -31.19
CA PHE A 616 -0.33 -36.94 -32.03
C PHE A 616 -0.28 -35.66 -31.20
N LYS A 617 -1.04 -35.59 -30.10
CA LYS A 617 -0.98 -34.46 -29.18
C LYS A 617 0.38 -34.31 -28.53
N GLN A 618 0.97 -35.43 -28.07
CA GLN A 618 2.27 -35.43 -27.41
C GLN A 618 3.39 -34.94 -28.34
N ILE A 619 3.38 -35.35 -29.62
CA ILE A 619 4.36 -34.87 -30.62
C ILE A 619 4.21 -33.35 -30.86
N LEU A 620 2.97 -32.85 -30.83
CA LEU A 620 2.65 -31.45 -31.10
C LEU A 620 2.65 -30.54 -29.87
N GLU A 621 2.87 -31.06 -28.66
CA GLU A 621 2.98 -30.24 -27.44
C GLU A 621 4.31 -29.44 -27.38
N SER A 622 5.36 -29.88 -28.09
CA SER A 622 6.64 -29.18 -28.18
C SER A 622 7.39 -29.53 -29.49
N PRO A 623 6.89 -29.12 -30.66
CA PRO A 623 7.58 -29.36 -31.93
C PRO A 623 8.91 -28.60 -31.99
N GLU A 624 9.98 -29.27 -32.42
CA GLU A 624 11.30 -28.64 -32.56
C GLU A 624 11.39 -27.77 -33.83
N ASP A 625 10.68 -28.15 -34.90
CA ASP A 625 10.58 -27.42 -36.16
C ASP A 625 9.27 -27.74 -36.93
N ASP A 626 9.03 -27.01 -38.02
CA ASP A 626 7.84 -27.18 -38.87
C ASP A 626 7.83 -28.55 -39.58
N ASN A 627 9.00 -29.20 -39.73
CA ASN A 627 9.09 -30.54 -40.35
C ASN A 627 8.44 -31.61 -39.47
N VAL A 628 8.57 -31.51 -38.14
CA VAL A 628 7.89 -32.41 -37.20
C VAL A 628 6.38 -32.29 -37.31
N VAL A 629 5.85 -31.08 -37.47
CA VAL A 629 4.40 -30.85 -37.68
C VAL A 629 3.93 -31.49 -39.00
N HIS A 630 4.69 -31.30 -40.07
CA HIS A 630 4.40 -31.90 -41.39
C HIS A 630 4.45 -33.43 -41.36
N ASP A 631 5.43 -34.03 -40.67
CA ASP A 631 5.56 -35.47 -40.57
C ASP A 631 4.43 -36.09 -39.71
N ALA A 632 4.15 -35.49 -38.55
CA ALA A 632 3.02 -35.90 -37.70
C ALA A 632 1.68 -35.81 -38.45
N ALA A 633 1.46 -34.73 -39.21
CA ALA A 633 0.27 -34.56 -40.05
C ALA A 633 0.18 -35.63 -41.15
N LYS A 634 1.29 -35.97 -41.82
CA LYS A 634 1.35 -37.07 -42.82
C LYS A 634 1.05 -38.42 -42.20
N GLN A 635 1.60 -38.70 -41.02
CA GLN A 635 1.35 -39.94 -40.30
C GLN A 635 -0.12 -40.07 -39.90
N MET A 636 -0.71 -39.02 -39.34
CA MET A 636 -2.14 -38.96 -39.00
C MET A 636 -3.03 -39.17 -40.24
N ALA A 637 -2.75 -38.46 -41.33
CA ALA A 637 -3.47 -38.62 -42.60
C ALA A 637 -3.42 -40.07 -43.13
N ASN A 638 -2.27 -40.74 -43.03
CA ASN A 638 -2.10 -42.12 -43.47
C ASN A 638 -2.85 -43.11 -42.57
N ILE A 639 -2.86 -42.89 -41.25
CA ILE A 639 -3.61 -43.73 -40.32
C ILE A 639 -5.11 -43.61 -40.59
N ILE A 640 -5.63 -42.39 -40.79
CA ILE A 640 -7.02 -42.12 -41.16
C ILE A 640 -7.40 -42.89 -42.44
N ARG A 641 -6.58 -42.80 -43.51
CA ARG A 641 -6.80 -43.55 -44.76
C ARG A 641 -6.82 -45.05 -44.54
N THR A 642 -5.87 -45.58 -43.74
CA THR A 642 -5.72 -47.01 -43.47
C THR A 642 -6.91 -47.54 -42.66
N HIS A 643 -7.34 -46.80 -41.64
CA HIS A 643 -8.48 -47.13 -40.80
C HIS A 643 -9.78 -47.24 -41.58
N ILE A 644 -10.02 -46.33 -42.53
CA ILE A 644 -11.20 -46.39 -43.39
C ILE A 644 -11.09 -47.54 -44.40
N THR A 645 -9.94 -47.70 -45.04
CA THR A 645 -9.74 -48.72 -46.09
C THR A 645 -9.95 -50.13 -45.55
N HIS A 646 -9.48 -50.40 -44.33
CA HIS A 646 -9.63 -51.69 -43.67
C HIS A 646 -10.87 -51.78 -42.76
N SER A 647 -11.72 -50.75 -42.71
CA SER A 647 -12.95 -50.78 -41.90
C SER A 647 -13.97 -51.73 -42.53
N THR A 648 -14.30 -52.81 -41.82
CA THR A 648 -15.46 -53.65 -42.13
C THR A 648 -16.73 -52.95 -41.67
N GLY A 649 -17.47 -52.38 -42.62
CA GLY A 649 -18.64 -51.55 -42.33
C GLY A 649 -18.28 -50.24 -41.61
N ASN A 650 -19.10 -49.86 -40.62
CA ASN A 650 -19.02 -48.57 -39.92
C ASN A 650 -18.18 -48.63 -38.62
N PHE A 651 -17.51 -49.74 -38.31
CA PHE A 651 -16.88 -49.98 -37.01
C PHE A 651 -15.82 -48.93 -36.64
N LYS A 652 -14.95 -48.53 -37.58
CA LYS A 652 -13.90 -47.53 -37.33
C LYS A 652 -14.28 -46.08 -37.63
N TYR A 653 -15.53 -45.81 -38.04
CA TYR A 653 -15.92 -44.46 -38.48
C TYR A 653 -15.85 -43.41 -37.37
N GLU A 654 -16.15 -43.78 -36.12
CA GLU A 654 -16.11 -42.85 -34.99
C GLU A 654 -14.67 -42.50 -34.59
N GLU A 655 -13.75 -43.47 -34.60
CA GLU A 655 -12.32 -43.24 -34.35
C GLU A 655 -11.74 -42.28 -35.41
N VAL A 656 -12.05 -42.55 -36.69
CA VAL A 656 -11.60 -41.75 -37.82
C VAL A 656 -12.14 -40.31 -37.76
N LYS A 657 -13.41 -40.11 -37.35
CA LYS A 657 -13.96 -38.77 -37.16
C LYS A 657 -13.24 -38.02 -36.04
N ALA A 658 -12.93 -38.70 -34.93
CA ALA A 658 -12.19 -38.11 -33.82
C ALA A 658 -10.76 -37.74 -34.24
N ASP A 659 -10.08 -38.61 -34.98
CA ASP A 659 -8.75 -38.35 -35.56
C ASP A 659 -8.80 -37.12 -36.48
N MET A 660 -9.80 -37.02 -37.36
CA MET A 660 -9.99 -35.90 -38.27
C MET A 660 -10.32 -34.58 -37.53
N GLN A 661 -11.11 -34.62 -36.45
CA GLN A 661 -11.39 -33.45 -35.62
C GLN A 661 -10.13 -32.91 -34.95
N VAL A 662 -9.36 -33.79 -34.33
CA VAL A 662 -8.11 -33.42 -33.66
C VAL A 662 -7.11 -32.91 -34.69
N PHE A 663 -6.95 -33.59 -35.82
CA PHE A 663 -6.05 -33.16 -36.88
C PHE A 663 -6.40 -31.75 -37.39
N ARG A 664 -7.67 -31.50 -37.73
CA ARG A 664 -8.14 -30.18 -38.18
C ARG A 664 -7.92 -29.11 -37.11
N GLN A 665 -8.19 -29.42 -35.84
CA GLN A 665 -8.04 -28.47 -34.74
C GLN A 665 -6.58 -28.02 -34.59
N TYR A 666 -5.63 -28.96 -34.63
CA TYR A 666 -4.21 -28.62 -34.52
C TYR A 666 -3.69 -27.84 -35.73
N MET A 667 -4.16 -28.14 -36.95
CA MET A 667 -3.78 -27.34 -38.13
C MET A 667 -4.32 -25.90 -38.06
N ILE A 668 -5.45 -25.68 -37.38
CA ILE A 668 -5.95 -24.32 -37.07
C ILE A 668 -5.08 -23.66 -35.99
N GLU A 669 -4.67 -24.40 -34.96
CA GLU A 669 -3.84 -23.88 -33.86
C GLU A 669 -2.41 -23.52 -34.31
N PHE A 670 -1.85 -24.28 -35.25
CA PHE A 670 -0.53 -24.01 -35.87
C PHE A 670 -0.59 -23.08 -37.09
N GLU A 671 -1.78 -22.57 -37.45
CA GLU A 671 -1.98 -21.68 -38.62
C GLU A 671 -1.52 -22.28 -39.96
N GLU A 672 -1.61 -23.60 -40.12
CA GLU A 672 -1.23 -24.37 -41.33
C GLU A 672 -2.47 -24.95 -42.04
N PRO A 673 -3.39 -24.12 -42.58
CA PRO A 673 -4.63 -24.60 -43.19
C PRO A 673 -4.38 -25.38 -44.50
N GLU A 674 -3.26 -25.14 -45.18
CA GLU A 674 -2.91 -25.79 -46.44
C GLU A 674 -2.77 -27.31 -46.26
N ILE A 675 -2.10 -27.76 -45.20
CA ILE A 675 -1.88 -29.18 -44.90
C ILE A 675 -3.21 -29.93 -44.75
N TRP A 676 -4.16 -29.34 -43.99
CA TRP A 676 -5.49 -29.91 -43.83
C TRP A 676 -6.30 -29.86 -45.13
N ASN A 677 -6.29 -28.71 -45.82
CA ASN A 677 -7.08 -28.49 -47.03
C ASN A 677 -6.65 -29.43 -48.17
N ASP A 678 -5.36 -29.71 -48.31
CA ASP A 678 -4.85 -30.65 -49.29
C ASP A 678 -5.17 -32.09 -48.93
N PHE A 679 -5.05 -32.45 -47.65
CA PHE A 679 -5.48 -33.75 -47.15
C PHE A 679 -6.97 -34.01 -47.44
N ILE A 680 -7.86 -33.08 -47.08
CA ILE A 680 -9.30 -33.30 -47.22
C ILE A 680 -9.74 -33.32 -48.70
N ARG A 681 -9.06 -32.58 -49.59
CA ARG A 681 -9.27 -32.65 -51.05
C ARG A 681 -8.86 -34.00 -51.62
N ASP A 682 -7.67 -34.50 -51.29
CA ASP A 682 -7.22 -35.85 -51.67
C ASP A 682 -8.17 -36.91 -51.13
N PHE A 683 -8.57 -36.78 -49.87
CA PHE A 683 -9.51 -37.68 -49.22
C PHE A 683 -10.86 -37.75 -49.96
N LYS A 684 -11.44 -36.60 -50.32
CA LYS A 684 -12.66 -36.52 -51.14
C LYS A 684 -12.50 -37.24 -52.48
N MET A 685 -11.36 -37.03 -53.16
CA MET A 685 -11.07 -37.65 -54.45
C MET A 685 -11.06 -39.19 -54.34
N ARG A 686 -10.43 -39.73 -53.29
CA ARG A 686 -10.37 -41.18 -53.03
C ARG A 686 -11.71 -41.79 -52.66
N VAL A 687 -12.57 -41.04 -51.95
CA VAL A 687 -13.97 -41.45 -51.70
C VAL A 687 -14.75 -41.56 -53.01
N VAL A 688 -14.61 -40.59 -53.92
CA VAL A 688 -15.31 -40.59 -55.23
C VAL A 688 -14.84 -41.73 -56.13
N LYS A 689 -13.53 -42.04 -56.11
CA LYS A 689 -12.92 -43.13 -56.89
C LYS A 689 -13.07 -44.52 -56.25
N GLU A 690 -13.72 -44.62 -55.09
CA GLU A 690 -13.91 -45.87 -54.32
C GLU A 690 -12.58 -46.55 -53.89
N GLU A 691 -11.50 -45.77 -53.78
CA GLU A 691 -10.14 -46.23 -53.44
C GLU A 691 -9.95 -46.50 -51.94
N LEU A 692 -10.96 -46.23 -51.10
CA LEU A 692 -10.95 -46.42 -49.63
C LEU A 692 -11.76 -47.65 -49.20
N GLY A 693 -11.64 -48.74 -49.96
CA GLY A 693 -12.27 -50.02 -49.62
C GLY A 693 -13.79 -50.05 -49.83
N GLY A 694 -14.28 -49.49 -50.94
CA GLY A 694 -15.69 -49.51 -51.37
C GLY A 694 -16.39 -48.16 -51.35
N ASP A 695 -17.73 -48.16 -51.45
CA ASP A 695 -18.55 -46.94 -51.40
C ASP A 695 -18.54 -46.34 -49.98
N ARG A 696 -17.86 -45.20 -49.82
CA ARG A 696 -17.76 -44.45 -48.56
C ARG A 696 -18.52 -43.12 -48.60
N ARG A 697 -19.49 -42.96 -49.51
CA ARG A 697 -20.28 -41.71 -49.65
C ARG A 697 -21.07 -41.37 -48.40
N ASP A 698 -21.61 -42.37 -47.69
CA ASP A 698 -22.33 -42.15 -46.43
C ASP A 698 -21.42 -41.61 -45.33
N PHE A 699 -20.17 -42.07 -45.28
CA PHE A 699 -19.17 -41.52 -44.36
C PHE A 699 -18.86 -40.06 -44.70
N TRP A 700 -18.65 -39.74 -45.98
CA TRP A 700 -18.42 -38.36 -46.43
C TRP A 700 -19.57 -37.41 -46.06
N GLN A 701 -20.83 -37.85 -46.21
CA GLN A 701 -21.98 -37.06 -45.77
C GLN A 701 -21.98 -36.80 -44.26
N SER A 702 -21.47 -37.74 -43.46
CA SER A 702 -21.37 -37.57 -42.01
C SER A 702 -20.36 -36.49 -41.60
N LEU A 703 -19.29 -36.27 -42.40
CA LEU A 703 -18.30 -35.21 -42.17
C LEU A 703 -18.91 -33.81 -42.32
N LYS A 704 -19.91 -33.65 -43.21
CA LYS A 704 -20.66 -32.40 -43.35
C LYS A 704 -21.37 -32.00 -42.06
N ARG A 705 -21.92 -32.97 -41.32
CA ARG A 705 -22.60 -32.69 -40.03
C ARG A 705 -21.62 -32.26 -38.93
N LEU A 706 -20.36 -32.65 -39.03
CA LEU A 706 -19.29 -32.31 -38.09
C LEU A 706 -18.46 -31.08 -38.52
N ASN A 707 -18.83 -30.44 -39.64
CA ASN A 707 -18.12 -29.33 -40.25
C ASN A 707 -16.61 -29.60 -40.51
N LEU A 708 -16.28 -30.82 -40.93
CA LEU A 708 -14.90 -31.26 -41.23
C LEU A 708 -14.52 -31.02 -42.71
N GLY A 709 -14.92 -29.88 -43.25
CA GLY A 709 -14.63 -29.44 -44.61
C GLY A 709 -13.33 -28.63 -44.69
N LEU A 710 -13.19 -27.86 -45.77
CA LEU A 710 -12.07 -26.93 -45.92
C LEU A 710 -12.05 -25.91 -44.77
N ILE A 711 -10.86 -25.44 -44.39
CA ILE A 711 -10.66 -24.28 -43.53
C ILE A 711 -10.72 -23.06 -44.45
N ASP A 712 -11.70 -22.18 -44.25
CA ASP A 712 -11.90 -20.94 -45.04
C ASP A 712 -11.33 -19.69 -44.33
N LYS A 713 -11.39 -18.55 -45.02
CA LYS A 713 -10.97 -17.24 -44.52
C LYS A 713 -11.69 -16.76 -43.25
N ASN A 714 -12.92 -17.22 -42.99
CA ASN A 714 -13.64 -16.85 -41.77
C ASN A 714 -13.08 -17.62 -40.55
N VAL A 715 -12.62 -18.85 -40.76
CA VAL A 715 -12.00 -19.67 -39.71
C VAL A 715 -10.54 -19.29 -39.50
N LEU A 716 -9.79 -19.05 -40.58
CA LEU A 716 -8.38 -18.67 -40.52
C LEU A 716 -8.02 -17.76 -41.70
N GLU A 717 -7.65 -16.51 -41.42
CA GLU A 717 -7.47 -15.47 -42.45
C GLU A 717 -6.38 -15.80 -43.48
N ILE A 718 -5.37 -16.60 -43.10
CA ILE A 718 -4.28 -17.03 -43.99
C ILE A 718 -4.74 -18.03 -45.06
N SER A 719 -5.94 -18.61 -44.93
CA SER A 719 -6.46 -19.58 -45.89
C SER A 719 -6.82 -18.93 -47.22
N ASP A 720 -6.45 -19.54 -48.33
CA ASP A 720 -6.85 -19.10 -49.67
C ASP A 720 -8.30 -19.47 -50.05
N VAL A 721 -8.99 -20.25 -49.21
CA VAL A 721 -10.34 -20.77 -49.51
C VAL A 721 -11.42 -19.79 -49.08
N THR A 722 -12.34 -19.44 -49.99
CA THR A 722 -13.50 -18.62 -49.64
C THR A 722 -14.61 -19.44 -48.97
N GLU A 723 -15.47 -18.79 -48.18
CA GLU A 723 -16.64 -19.44 -47.55
C GLU A 723 -17.55 -20.13 -48.59
N LYS A 724 -17.66 -19.54 -49.79
CA LYS A 724 -18.42 -20.13 -50.89
C LYS A 724 -17.79 -21.44 -51.37
N ASP A 725 -16.47 -21.47 -51.55
CA ASP A 725 -15.74 -22.67 -51.97
C ASP A 725 -15.83 -23.78 -50.92
N ALA A 726 -15.74 -23.44 -49.63
CA ALA A 726 -15.88 -24.40 -48.54
C ALA A 726 -17.28 -25.02 -48.46
N ASN A 727 -18.33 -24.25 -48.75
CA ASN A 727 -19.71 -24.75 -48.81
C ASN A 727 -19.98 -25.63 -50.03
N GLU A 728 -19.47 -25.25 -51.21
CA GLU A 728 -19.57 -26.05 -52.44
C GLU A 728 -18.78 -27.36 -52.35
N PHE A 729 -17.70 -27.38 -51.55
CA PHE A 729 -16.82 -28.54 -51.39
C PHE A 729 -17.52 -29.81 -50.89
N TYR A 730 -18.65 -29.74 -50.19
CA TYR A 730 -19.36 -30.94 -49.72
C TYR A 730 -20.15 -31.67 -50.82
N VAL A 731 -20.41 -31.04 -51.97
CA VAL A 731 -21.22 -31.63 -53.04
C VAL A 731 -20.40 -32.68 -53.81
N LEU A 732 -20.94 -33.90 -53.92
CA LEU A 732 -20.41 -34.97 -54.78
C LEU A 732 -21.19 -34.94 -56.10
N SER A 733 -20.55 -34.61 -57.22
CA SER A 733 -21.20 -34.65 -58.53
C SER A 733 -21.47 -36.10 -58.95
N SER A 734 -22.74 -36.46 -59.13
CA SER A 734 -23.14 -37.77 -59.62
C SER A 734 -22.91 -37.88 -61.13
N ASN A 735 -21.90 -38.65 -61.57
CA ASN A 735 -21.80 -39.08 -62.96
C ASN A 735 -22.78 -40.22 -63.23
N LEU A 736 -24.03 -39.89 -63.53
CA LEU A 736 -24.99 -40.75 -64.22
C LEU A 736 -25.76 -39.87 -65.23
N PRO A 737 -25.85 -40.24 -66.51
CA PRO A 737 -26.62 -39.49 -67.48
C PRO A 737 -28.11 -39.57 -67.13
N THR A 738 -28.70 -38.43 -66.79
CA THR A 738 -30.13 -38.29 -66.53
C THR A 738 -30.92 -38.56 -67.80
N ARG A 739 -31.69 -39.64 -67.78
CA ARG A 739 -32.72 -39.94 -68.78
C ARG A 739 -33.84 -38.91 -68.62
N ASN A 740 -34.06 -38.10 -69.67
CA ASN A 740 -35.18 -37.18 -69.80
C ASN A 740 -36.50 -37.78 -69.29
N LYS A 741 -37.21 -37.03 -68.45
CA LYS A 741 -38.67 -37.14 -68.35
C LYS A 741 -39.31 -35.78 -68.55
N SER A 742 -40.05 -35.71 -69.64
CA SER A 742 -41.06 -34.71 -69.95
C SER A 742 -42.13 -34.64 -68.85
N ARG A 743 -42.34 -33.46 -68.26
CA ARG A 743 -43.53 -32.62 -68.42
C ARG A 743 -43.42 -31.41 -67.53
#